data_AF-A0A847D9U4-F1
#
_entry.id   AF-A0A847D9U4-F1
#
_cell.length_a   1.000
_cell.length_b   1.000
_cell.length_c   1.000
_cell.angle_alpha   90.00
_cell.angle_beta   90.00
_cell.angle_gamma   90.00
#
_symmetry.space_group_name_H-M   'P 1'
#
loop_
_entity.id
_entity.type
_entity.pdbx_description
1 polymer ?
#
loop_
_entity_poly.entity_id
_entity_poly.type
_entity_poly.pdbx_seq_one_letter_code
_entity_poly.pdbx_strand_id
1 'polypeptide(L)'
;MDRLSDKNSSKGLFIGIDAGSVSINSVVMDSDKNIIHESAYLRHFGRVEEAVHDILMDAYRQFGHENIRAVAFTGNHGEQINSRLNGFYEYETICQVMGVLHVVPSARSIISMGGQDTALFMIGSESGGGFNLEHFSTNGPCASGTGSFIDQQAQRLATSIYDKKKSVKDHDIDRVLSDFIALGFKSDRPSHVACRCTVFTKSDMIHLQNRGERLENIIYGLHLGNARNYISTIVSSRRLNDPIVFIGGLSMNELQVKAFRQYFPGLTVPGYNTSTGAIGVALQAISKGITNSITPEDLMSHKWGNQDSFITAPGLEIKKTHFDEDNSVRAVLTGKDIPAYLGLDIGSTTTKYAIINDNGDIIHKAYIHTRGKPIEVTQTLLQTIRDEADKRIILKGIATTGSGRNVVGDFLNADLIIDEITAHANGAIAIDREIDTIFEIGGQDAKYISITNSHPLDFDMNKVCAAGTGSFLHELANKYGINIAGEFQEIALSAKKPVKLAERCTVFMESDLVSYHQKGAAKEDLIAGLCYAIAHNYLNRVVGKRRIGKRIMFLGGPSLNKGVVAAFENILGQGLIVPRHREVLGAYGAALKIKEQMISSEKGESHFRGLDNCINDRMDYTEKVCMADPSCHNQCKLKIYDFDGRRSVWGGECGRYEITKGAGKKEVNFFRQRDDIWEKYVAGLYDVIKDEPIVEVDGRPTIGIQRSLYTMQTAIMWVHFFDHLGFRPVFTSPTDNHIAAAGIEAMTAETCFPVKVSHGHVKALIGKTRYLFLPVLINMETISADEKGFYCPLVQANKYMVNAALNIDKNTLIGPVLHLKNDPSTLAVELSEQISGQIRRSLSEIREALFYAIKRQKAFTEEIHNAGREILKEHDPNQPLIIVTGRPYNLYDERLNLRIGQNLSKIGIKALPMDYIDVSGIDLTDFPNMYWGQGSRILRTAKYIKATPSLFGLHLTNFSCGADSFVEHFYRHVMGEKPSLILELDEHSAVAGVMTRLEAYKNVVENVIAKLSSRVEKRLKIVM
;
A
#
# COMPACT_ATOMS: atom_id res chain seq x y z
N MET A 1 -38.09 -13.77 62.73
CA MET A 1 -37.18 -13.87 63.89
C MET A 1 -36.51 -15.23 63.91
N ASP A 2 -35.25 -15.31 63.55
CA ASP A 2 -34.79 -15.30 62.16
C ASP A 2 -33.64 -16.29 62.05
N ARG A 3 -33.64 -17.01 60.93
CA ARG A 3 -32.70 -18.08 60.57
C ARG A 3 -31.29 -17.51 60.44
N LEU A 4 -30.46 -17.73 61.44
CA LEU A 4 -29.01 -17.47 61.41
C LEU A 4 -28.27 -18.59 62.15
N SER A 5 -27.90 -19.64 61.42
CA SER A 5 -26.64 -20.40 61.60
C SER A 5 -26.66 -21.60 60.67
N ASP A 6 -25.52 -21.87 60.03
CA ASP A 6 -25.19 -23.04 59.21
C ASP A 6 -25.53 -22.99 57.71
N LYS A 7 -24.93 -22.01 57.01
CA LYS A 7 -24.43 -22.17 55.63
C LYS A 7 -23.26 -21.20 55.39
N ASN A 8 -22.04 -21.59 55.75
CA ASN A 8 -20.83 -20.98 55.23
C ASN A 8 -19.71 -22.02 55.18
N SER A 9 -19.84 -22.99 54.26
CA SER A 9 -18.63 -23.57 53.65
C SER A 9 -18.05 -22.47 52.78
N SER A 10 -16.84 -21.98 53.05
CA SER A 10 -16.18 -20.99 52.19
C SER A 10 -16.09 -21.55 50.78
N LYS A 11 -16.89 -21.01 49.86
CA LYS A 11 -16.78 -21.33 48.43
C LYS A 11 -15.43 -20.79 47.99
N GLY A 12 -14.49 -21.67 47.68
CA GLY A 12 -13.18 -21.26 47.16
C GLY A 12 -13.39 -20.45 45.87
N LEU A 13 -12.75 -19.27 45.82
CA LEU A 13 -12.80 -18.35 44.68
C LEU A 13 -11.60 -18.60 43.75
N PHE A 14 -11.82 -18.43 42.47
CA PHE A 14 -10.82 -18.64 41.43
C PHE A 14 -10.66 -17.34 40.65
N ILE A 15 -9.42 -16.86 40.55
CA ILE A 15 -9.09 -15.68 39.76
C ILE A 15 -8.57 -16.17 38.40
N GLY A 16 -9.26 -15.81 37.33
CA GLY A 16 -8.78 -16.00 35.96
C GLY A 16 -8.23 -14.69 35.41
N ILE A 17 -7.02 -14.71 34.87
CA ILE A 17 -6.36 -13.54 34.28
C ILE A 17 -6.00 -13.87 32.84
N ASP A 18 -6.49 -13.07 31.92
CA ASP A 18 -6.09 -13.07 30.52
C ASP A 18 -5.12 -11.90 30.29
N ALA A 19 -3.82 -12.22 30.24
CA ALA A 19 -2.75 -11.28 29.99
C ALA A 19 -2.33 -11.38 28.52
N GLY A 20 -3.08 -10.65 27.68
CA GLY A 20 -2.90 -10.60 26.23
C GLY A 20 -1.83 -9.59 25.80
N SER A 21 -1.69 -9.42 24.48
CA SER A 21 -0.61 -8.63 23.85
C SER A 21 -0.69 -7.10 24.09
N VAL A 22 -1.87 -6.57 24.37
CA VAL A 22 -2.14 -5.12 24.54
C VAL A 22 -2.91 -4.80 25.82
N SER A 23 -3.64 -5.76 26.36
CA SER A 23 -4.57 -5.57 27.48
C SER A 23 -4.59 -6.75 28.44
N ILE A 24 -5.01 -6.50 29.66
CA ILE A 24 -5.24 -7.50 30.70
C ILE A 24 -6.73 -7.47 31.07
N ASN A 25 -7.32 -8.66 31.19
CA ASN A 25 -8.67 -8.87 31.69
C ASN A 25 -8.63 -9.84 32.87
N SER A 26 -9.53 -9.66 33.84
CA SER A 26 -9.59 -10.52 35.02
C SER A 26 -11.02 -10.75 35.47
N VAL A 27 -11.30 -11.97 35.91
CA VAL A 27 -12.57 -12.34 36.54
C VAL A 27 -12.34 -13.16 37.80
N VAL A 28 -13.25 -13.03 38.76
CA VAL A 28 -13.31 -13.86 39.96
C VAL A 28 -14.56 -14.73 39.89
N MET A 29 -14.40 -16.05 40.02
CA MET A 29 -15.49 -17.02 39.94
C MET A 29 -15.58 -17.87 41.22
N ASP A 30 -16.79 -18.27 41.59
CA ASP A 30 -17.00 -19.25 42.66
C ASP A 30 -16.90 -20.69 42.17
N SER A 31 -16.86 -21.64 43.11
CA SER A 31 -16.79 -23.08 42.80
C SER A 31 -18.01 -23.61 42.03
N ASP A 32 -19.14 -22.88 42.04
CA ASP A 32 -20.35 -23.22 41.27
C ASP A 32 -20.33 -22.62 39.86
N LYS A 33 -19.18 -22.06 39.44
CA LYS A 33 -18.95 -21.41 38.14
C LYS A 33 -19.75 -20.12 37.94
N ASN A 34 -20.15 -19.43 39.00
CA ASN A 34 -20.74 -18.10 38.89
C ASN A 34 -19.65 -17.03 38.81
N ILE A 35 -19.80 -16.06 37.91
CA ILE A 35 -18.93 -14.87 37.85
C ILE A 35 -19.33 -13.94 39.00
N ILE A 36 -18.41 -13.73 39.93
CA ILE A 36 -18.62 -12.89 41.13
C ILE A 36 -18.17 -11.45 40.85
N HIS A 37 -17.10 -11.29 40.07
CA HIS A 37 -16.54 -9.98 39.73
C HIS A 37 -15.81 -10.04 38.38
N GLU A 38 -15.92 -8.96 37.62
CA GLU A 38 -15.13 -8.69 36.41
C GLU A 38 -14.36 -7.38 36.67
N SER A 39 -13.04 -7.44 36.49
CA SER A 39 -12.20 -6.24 36.51
C SER A 39 -12.32 -5.50 35.17
N ALA A 40 -12.18 -4.17 35.21
CA ALA A 40 -12.25 -3.36 33.99
C ALA A 40 -11.15 -3.76 32.98
N TYR A 41 -11.50 -3.70 31.69
CA TYR A 41 -10.55 -3.86 30.58
C TYR A 41 -9.40 -2.85 30.73
N LEU A 42 -8.16 -3.35 30.90
CA LEU A 42 -7.00 -2.50 31.18
C LEU A 42 -5.93 -2.64 30.08
N ARG A 43 -5.59 -1.52 29.42
CA ARG A 43 -4.44 -1.46 28.49
C ARG A 43 -3.14 -1.34 29.31
N HIS A 44 -2.21 -2.27 29.14
CA HIS A 44 -1.00 -2.34 30.00
C HIS A 44 0.19 -1.50 29.46
N PHE A 45 0.20 -1.09 28.19
CA PHE A 45 1.26 -0.27 27.58
C PHE A 45 2.70 -0.79 27.81
N GLY A 46 2.87 -2.12 27.82
CA GLY A 46 4.15 -2.78 28.10
C GLY A 46 4.46 -3.00 29.58
N ARG A 47 3.67 -2.46 30.52
CA ARG A 47 3.77 -2.67 31.97
C ARG A 47 2.84 -3.80 32.41
N VAL A 48 3.02 -4.98 31.79
CA VAL A 48 2.11 -6.12 31.97
C VAL A 48 2.07 -6.52 33.44
N GLU A 49 3.22 -6.74 34.03
CA GLU A 49 3.25 -7.38 35.33
C GLU A 49 2.91 -6.41 36.47
N GLU A 50 3.20 -5.10 36.34
CA GLU A 50 2.68 -4.05 37.24
C GLU A 50 1.15 -4.05 37.21
N ALA A 51 0.55 -4.13 36.02
CA ALA A 51 -0.90 -4.16 35.87
C ALA A 51 -1.52 -5.47 36.41
N VAL A 52 -0.87 -6.63 36.23
CA VAL A 52 -1.31 -7.89 36.85
C VAL A 52 -1.18 -7.82 38.37
N HIS A 53 -0.11 -7.23 38.89
CA HIS A 53 0.08 -6.99 40.32
C HIS A 53 -1.07 -6.17 40.90
N ASP A 54 -1.42 -5.05 40.27
CA ASP A 54 -2.49 -4.17 40.76
C ASP A 54 -3.86 -4.86 40.75
N ILE A 55 -4.16 -5.63 39.68
CA ILE A 55 -5.38 -6.43 39.58
C ILE A 55 -5.45 -7.48 40.71
N LEU A 56 -4.35 -8.18 40.97
CA LEU A 56 -4.30 -9.16 42.06
C LEU A 56 -4.45 -8.47 43.41
N MET A 57 -3.73 -7.38 43.66
CA MET A 57 -3.85 -6.60 44.90
C MET A 57 -5.30 -6.20 45.18
N ASP A 58 -6.01 -5.69 44.18
CA ASP A 58 -7.40 -5.27 44.33
C ASP A 58 -8.33 -6.46 44.58
N ALA A 59 -8.14 -7.58 43.88
CA ALA A 59 -8.90 -8.81 44.12
C ALA A 59 -8.66 -9.37 45.54
N TYR A 60 -7.40 -9.43 45.99
CA TYR A 60 -7.05 -9.89 47.34
C TYR A 60 -7.61 -8.98 48.43
N ARG A 61 -7.59 -7.65 48.22
CA ARG A 61 -8.22 -6.68 49.13
C ARG A 61 -9.74 -6.85 49.20
N GLN A 62 -10.38 -7.13 48.08
CA GLN A 62 -11.84 -7.21 48.00
C GLN A 62 -12.39 -8.54 48.55
N PHE A 63 -11.71 -9.66 48.30
CA PHE A 63 -12.25 -11.00 48.58
C PHE A 63 -11.56 -11.74 49.73
N GLY A 64 -10.44 -11.22 50.25
CA GLY A 64 -9.66 -11.86 51.32
C GLY A 64 -8.78 -12.99 50.78
N HIS A 65 -7.54 -13.05 51.28
CA HIS A 65 -6.53 -13.99 50.81
C HIS A 65 -6.91 -15.44 51.04
N GLU A 66 -7.54 -15.72 52.17
CA GLU A 66 -8.00 -17.04 52.60
C GLU A 66 -9.13 -17.64 51.74
N ASN A 67 -9.83 -16.80 50.95
CA ASN A 67 -10.93 -17.25 50.09
C ASN A 67 -10.49 -17.55 48.66
N ILE A 68 -9.31 -17.08 48.25
CA ILE A 68 -8.77 -17.30 46.90
C ILE A 68 -8.06 -18.65 46.86
N ARG A 69 -8.63 -19.58 46.10
CA ARG A 69 -8.17 -20.96 45.97
C ARG A 69 -7.12 -21.13 44.87
N ALA A 70 -7.24 -20.38 43.78
CA ALA A 70 -6.26 -20.41 42.70
C ALA A 70 -6.26 -19.12 41.89
N VAL A 71 -5.08 -18.74 41.40
CA VAL A 71 -4.88 -17.77 40.33
C VAL A 71 -4.44 -18.52 39.07
N ALA A 72 -5.12 -18.25 37.96
CA ALA A 72 -4.94 -18.92 36.69
C ALA A 72 -4.70 -17.91 35.57
N PHE A 73 -3.80 -18.24 34.63
CA PHE A 73 -3.36 -17.33 33.58
C PHE A 73 -3.65 -17.87 32.18
N THR A 74 -3.97 -16.98 31.27
CA THR A 74 -4.01 -17.24 29.83
C THR A 74 -3.44 -16.04 29.06
N GLY A 75 -3.28 -16.18 27.75
CA GLY A 75 -2.65 -15.19 26.87
C GLY A 75 -1.12 -15.26 26.87
N ASN A 76 -0.52 -14.61 25.87
CA ASN A 76 0.93 -14.67 25.61
C ASN A 76 1.79 -14.23 26.81
N HIS A 77 1.36 -13.19 27.53
CA HIS A 77 2.07 -12.74 28.72
C HIS A 77 1.71 -13.56 29.96
N GLY A 78 0.51 -14.14 29.98
CA GLY A 78 0.11 -15.09 31.02
C GLY A 78 1.03 -16.31 31.05
N GLU A 79 1.46 -16.83 29.89
CA GLU A 79 2.43 -17.93 29.81
C GLU A 79 3.79 -17.55 30.44
N GLN A 80 4.27 -16.34 30.14
CA GLN A 80 5.56 -15.84 30.65
C GLN A 80 5.51 -15.67 32.17
N ILE A 81 4.44 -15.07 32.69
CA ILE A 81 4.21 -14.92 34.13
C ILE A 81 4.12 -16.31 34.78
N ASN A 82 3.32 -17.20 34.20
CA ASN A 82 3.13 -18.55 34.72
C ASN A 82 4.43 -19.37 34.77
N SER A 83 5.27 -19.28 33.74
CA SER A 83 6.57 -19.98 33.68
C SER A 83 7.51 -19.62 34.85
N ARG A 84 7.31 -18.46 35.47
CA ARG A 84 8.11 -17.96 36.60
C ARG A 84 7.44 -18.21 37.95
N LEU A 85 6.10 -18.06 38.01
CA LEU A 85 5.33 -18.23 39.23
C LEU A 85 4.87 -19.67 39.51
N ASN A 86 5.09 -20.59 38.55
CA ASN A 86 4.67 -21.99 38.62
C ASN A 86 3.17 -22.16 38.94
N GLY A 87 2.34 -21.32 38.32
CA GLY A 87 0.88 -21.33 38.46
C GLY A 87 0.17 -22.31 37.53
N PHE A 88 -1.10 -22.03 37.25
CA PHE A 88 -1.85 -22.73 36.21
C PHE A 88 -1.99 -21.84 34.98
N TYR A 89 -1.63 -22.40 33.82
CA TYR A 89 -1.80 -21.77 32.52
C TYR A 89 -2.56 -22.68 31.57
N GLU A 90 -3.39 -22.08 30.73
CA GLU A 90 -4.07 -22.75 29.63
C GLU A 90 -4.10 -21.84 28.39
N TYR A 91 -4.10 -22.46 27.21
CA TYR A 91 -4.04 -21.70 25.95
C TYR A 91 -5.28 -20.81 25.75
N GLU A 92 -5.03 -19.58 25.28
CA GLU A 92 -6.05 -18.54 25.10
C GLU A 92 -7.19 -18.99 24.20
N THR A 93 -6.90 -19.69 23.09
CA THR A 93 -7.90 -20.17 22.14
C THR A 93 -8.92 -21.10 22.78
N ILE A 94 -8.48 -21.99 23.67
CA ILE A 94 -9.36 -22.90 24.41
C ILE A 94 -10.18 -22.11 25.42
N CYS A 95 -9.53 -21.20 26.15
CA CYS A 95 -10.16 -20.39 27.17
C CYS A 95 -11.25 -19.48 26.58
N GLN A 96 -10.98 -18.79 25.48
CA GLN A 96 -11.97 -17.94 24.80
C GLN A 96 -13.21 -18.72 24.37
N VAL A 97 -13.05 -19.89 23.76
CA VAL A 97 -14.17 -20.75 23.35
C VAL A 97 -14.99 -21.18 24.56
N MET A 98 -14.35 -21.63 25.62
CA MET A 98 -15.04 -22.04 26.85
C MET A 98 -15.76 -20.90 27.55
N GLY A 99 -15.13 -19.74 27.65
CA GLY A 99 -15.76 -18.55 28.22
C GLY A 99 -16.98 -18.12 27.41
N VAL A 100 -16.90 -18.13 26.08
CA VAL A 100 -18.07 -17.85 25.23
C VAL A 100 -19.17 -18.88 25.43
N LEU A 101 -18.87 -20.18 25.45
CA LEU A 101 -19.91 -21.20 25.63
C LEU A 101 -20.51 -21.21 27.04
N HIS A 102 -19.82 -20.64 28.02
CA HIS A 102 -20.39 -20.38 29.33
C HIS A 102 -21.37 -19.20 29.33
N VAL A 103 -21.04 -18.12 28.64
CA VAL A 103 -21.89 -16.89 28.58
C VAL A 103 -23.01 -17.02 27.55
N VAL A 104 -22.74 -17.66 26.42
CA VAL A 104 -23.65 -17.89 25.29
C VAL A 104 -23.59 -19.38 24.87
N PRO A 105 -24.27 -20.28 25.59
CA PRO A 105 -24.19 -21.73 25.32
C PRO A 105 -24.66 -22.14 23.91
N SER A 106 -25.49 -21.32 23.28
CA SER A 106 -26.00 -21.57 21.92
C SER A 106 -25.03 -21.14 20.82
N ALA A 107 -23.89 -20.51 21.11
CA ALA A 107 -22.97 -19.99 20.09
C ALA A 107 -22.53 -21.09 19.11
N ARG A 108 -22.45 -20.73 17.82
CA ARG A 108 -22.02 -21.62 16.73
C ARG A 108 -20.86 -21.07 15.93
N SER A 109 -20.64 -19.77 15.97
CA SER A 109 -19.45 -19.14 15.40
C SER A 109 -18.99 -18.00 16.31
N ILE A 110 -17.69 -17.94 16.56
CA ILE A 110 -17.07 -16.95 17.43
C ILE A 110 -16.02 -16.21 16.61
N ILE A 111 -16.26 -14.91 16.42
CA ILE A 111 -15.27 -13.96 15.91
C ILE A 111 -14.54 -13.40 17.13
N SER A 112 -13.23 -13.56 17.19
CA SER A 112 -12.38 -13.01 18.25
C SER A 112 -11.41 -12.02 17.63
N MET A 113 -11.45 -10.75 18.05
CA MET A 113 -10.50 -9.72 17.57
C MET A 113 -9.96 -8.93 18.76
N GLY A 114 -8.71 -9.26 19.13
CA GLY A 114 -7.94 -8.59 20.16
C GLY A 114 -7.01 -7.51 19.58
N GLY A 115 -5.99 -7.15 20.37
CA GLY A 115 -5.00 -6.14 19.99
C GLY A 115 -4.14 -6.57 18.80
N GLN A 116 -3.45 -7.71 18.89
CA GLN A 116 -2.58 -8.24 17.83
C GLN A 116 -3.07 -9.55 17.23
N ASP A 117 -4.09 -10.16 17.83
CA ASP A 117 -4.55 -11.50 17.51
C ASP A 117 -6.01 -11.46 17.08
N THR A 118 -6.32 -12.18 16.01
CA THR A 118 -7.63 -12.26 15.39
C THR A 118 -7.89 -13.73 15.05
N ALA A 119 -9.04 -14.27 15.46
CA ALA A 119 -9.39 -15.66 15.28
C ALA A 119 -10.87 -15.87 14.94
N LEU A 120 -11.14 -16.97 14.24
CA LEU A 120 -12.47 -17.53 14.02
C LEU A 120 -12.53 -18.92 14.64
N PHE A 121 -13.57 -19.19 15.43
CA PHE A 121 -13.90 -20.52 15.95
C PHE A 121 -15.29 -20.94 15.48
N MET A 122 -15.44 -22.15 14.95
CA MET A 122 -16.72 -22.74 14.59
C MET A 122 -17.02 -23.93 15.50
N ILE A 123 -18.17 -23.88 16.15
CA ILE A 123 -18.55 -24.82 17.21
C ILE A 123 -19.63 -25.76 16.70
N GLY A 124 -19.35 -27.06 16.75
CA GLY A 124 -20.33 -28.10 16.52
C GLY A 124 -20.89 -28.65 17.84
N SER A 125 -21.99 -29.38 17.73
CA SER A 125 -22.67 -30.01 18.86
C SER A 125 -22.33 -31.49 18.95
N GLU A 126 -21.92 -31.98 20.12
CA GLU A 126 -21.77 -33.41 20.37
C GLU A 126 -23.03 -34.05 20.96
N SER A 127 -23.26 -35.32 20.62
CA SER A 127 -24.30 -36.18 21.17
C SER A 127 -24.03 -36.48 22.66
N GLY A 128 -24.41 -35.56 23.54
CA GLY A 128 -24.17 -35.67 24.99
C GLY A 128 -24.09 -34.35 25.75
N GLY A 129 -24.26 -33.20 25.08
CA GLY A 129 -24.21 -31.87 25.71
C GLY A 129 -22.81 -31.23 25.76
N GLY A 130 -21.82 -31.88 25.14
CA GLY A 130 -20.49 -31.32 24.88
C GLY A 130 -20.44 -30.48 23.60
N PHE A 131 -19.32 -29.79 23.40
CA PHE A 131 -19.02 -29.04 22.18
C PHE A 131 -17.76 -29.61 21.53
N ASN A 132 -17.70 -29.55 20.19
CA ASN A 132 -16.46 -29.79 19.45
C ASN A 132 -16.07 -28.53 18.65
N LEU A 133 -14.78 -28.28 18.53
CA LEU A 133 -14.26 -27.22 17.68
C LEU A 133 -14.12 -27.78 16.27
N GLU A 134 -15.14 -27.58 15.43
CA GLU A 134 -15.17 -28.07 14.05
C GLU A 134 -14.09 -27.40 13.19
N HIS A 135 -13.85 -26.11 13.46
CA HIS A 135 -12.87 -25.33 12.72
C HIS A 135 -12.30 -24.19 13.56
N PHE A 136 -11.01 -23.91 13.35
CA PHE A 136 -10.38 -22.68 13.84
C PHE A 136 -9.42 -22.11 12.80
N SER A 137 -9.32 -20.78 12.77
CA SER A 137 -8.37 -20.04 11.95
C SER A 137 -7.92 -18.80 12.70
N THR A 138 -6.65 -18.44 12.59
CA THR A 138 -6.05 -17.24 13.20
C THR A 138 -5.31 -16.43 12.14
N ASN A 139 -5.12 -15.13 12.39
CA ASN A 139 -4.26 -14.30 11.55
C ASN A 139 -2.79 -14.75 11.62
N GLY A 140 -2.02 -14.44 10.57
CA GLY A 140 -0.57 -14.55 10.62
C GLY A 140 0.05 -13.47 11.53
N PRO A 141 1.39 -13.42 11.66
CA PRO A 141 2.09 -12.49 12.57
C PRO A 141 1.97 -10.99 12.20
N CYS A 142 1.11 -10.64 11.24
CA CYS A 142 0.85 -9.27 10.84
C CYS A 142 -0.34 -8.74 11.64
N ALA A 143 -0.19 -7.56 12.27
CA ALA A 143 -1.28 -6.87 12.96
C ALA A 143 -2.37 -6.30 12.01
N SER A 144 -2.32 -6.59 10.71
CA SER A 144 -3.39 -6.18 9.80
C SER A 144 -4.66 -6.95 10.12
N GLY A 145 -5.79 -6.27 10.23
CA GLY A 145 -7.03 -6.94 10.60
C GLY A 145 -7.25 -7.06 12.12
N THR A 146 -6.54 -6.29 12.96
CA THR A 146 -6.62 -6.39 14.43
C THR A 146 -7.03 -5.07 15.09
N GLY A 147 -7.23 -5.06 16.42
CA GLY A 147 -7.53 -3.84 17.18
C GLY A 147 -6.39 -2.82 17.14
N SER A 148 -5.13 -3.26 17.27
CA SER A 148 -3.96 -2.38 17.18
C SER A 148 -3.84 -1.68 15.83
N PHE A 149 -4.29 -2.31 14.74
CA PHE A 149 -4.36 -1.64 13.44
C PHE A 149 -5.29 -0.42 13.48
N ILE A 150 -6.48 -0.55 14.07
CA ILE A 150 -7.43 0.56 14.24
C ILE A 150 -6.85 1.62 15.17
N ASP A 151 -6.27 1.22 16.30
CA ASP A 151 -5.62 2.15 17.25
C ASP A 151 -4.56 3.02 16.57
N GLN A 152 -3.69 2.39 15.78
CA GLN A 152 -2.64 3.07 15.01
C GLN A 152 -3.24 4.10 14.02
N GLN A 153 -4.33 3.74 13.32
CA GLN A 153 -4.97 4.69 12.39
C GLN A 153 -5.66 5.83 13.13
N ALA A 154 -6.30 5.55 14.27
CA ALA A 154 -7.00 6.53 15.08
C ALA A 154 -6.03 7.55 15.68
N GLN A 155 -4.94 7.09 16.30
CA GLN A 155 -3.92 7.97 16.87
C GLN A 155 -3.30 8.87 15.81
N ARG A 156 -3.10 8.36 14.58
CA ARG A 156 -2.62 9.19 13.47
C ARG A 156 -3.62 10.29 13.10
N LEU A 157 -4.89 9.93 12.95
CA LEU A 157 -5.95 10.87 12.58
C LEU A 157 -6.33 11.82 13.72
N ALA A 158 -5.93 11.53 14.96
CA ALA A 158 -6.13 12.41 16.11
C ALA A 158 -5.64 13.84 15.84
N THR A 159 -4.47 14.00 15.19
CA THR A 159 -3.93 15.32 14.83
C THR A 159 -4.80 16.11 13.84
N SER A 160 -5.66 15.42 13.09
CA SER A 160 -6.63 16.03 12.18
C SER A 160 -7.97 16.31 12.87
N ILE A 161 -8.28 15.59 13.96
CA ILE A 161 -9.49 15.75 14.78
C ILE A 161 -9.31 16.89 15.80
N TYR A 162 -8.12 17.02 16.39
CA TYR A 162 -7.83 18.00 17.44
C TYR A 162 -7.00 19.18 16.91
N ASP A 163 -7.42 20.41 17.25
CA ASP A 163 -6.69 21.63 16.90
C ASP A 163 -5.49 21.90 17.82
N LYS A 164 -4.49 22.66 17.33
CA LYS A 164 -3.13 22.89 17.91
C LYS A 164 -3.00 23.26 19.40
N LYS A 165 -4.08 23.48 20.16
CA LYS A 165 -4.04 24.06 21.52
C LYS A 165 -3.83 23.06 22.67
N LYS A 166 -3.79 21.75 22.43
CA LYS A 166 -3.49 20.77 23.49
C LYS A 166 -2.21 20.01 23.20
N SER A 167 -1.35 19.92 24.21
CA SER A 167 -0.10 19.19 24.12
C SER A 167 -0.37 17.71 23.86
N VAL A 168 0.47 17.08 23.04
CA VAL A 168 0.35 15.65 22.68
C VAL A 168 0.44 14.72 23.91
N LYS A 169 0.94 15.23 25.04
CA LYS A 169 1.00 14.50 26.32
C LYS A 169 -0.37 14.28 26.97
N ASP A 170 -1.44 14.98 26.54
CA ASP A 170 -2.76 14.99 27.20
C ASP A 170 -3.86 14.17 26.46
N HIS A 171 -3.53 13.37 25.45
CA HIS A 171 -4.51 12.55 24.75
C HIS A 171 -4.52 11.12 25.28
N ASP A 172 -5.43 10.86 26.23
CA ASP A 172 -5.86 9.51 26.57
C ASP A 172 -6.31 8.79 25.29
N ILE A 173 -5.67 7.67 24.95
CA ILE A 173 -5.96 6.90 23.73
C ILE A 173 -7.44 6.49 23.68
N ASP A 174 -8.07 6.27 24.83
CA ASP A 174 -9.47 5.87 24.92
C ASP A 174 -10.39 7.03 24.50
N ARG A 175 -10.04 8.27 24.84
CA ARG A 175 -10.74 9.46 24.34
C ARG A 175 -10.57 9.61 22.82
N VAL A 176 -9.34 9.43 22.32
CA VAL A 176 -9.06 9.51 20.88
C VAL A 176 -9.91 8.51 20.11
N LEU A 177 -9.98 7.26 20.59
CA LEU A 177 -10.79 6.20 19.99
C LEU A 177 -12.29 6.51 20.04
N SER A 178 -12.78 7.02 21.17
CA SER A 178 -14.19 7.43 21.29
C SER A 178 -14.56 8.51 20.28
N ASP A 179 -13.76 9.58 20.17
CA ASP A 179 -14.00 10.67 19.21
C ASP A 179 -13.87 10.18 17.75
N PHE A 180 -12.92 9.26 17.50
CA PHE A 180 -12.72 8.61 16.20
C PHE A 180 -13.94 7.80 15.77
N ILE A 181 -14.47 6.96 16.66
CA ILE A 181 -15.67 6.14 16.43
C ILE A 181 -16.87 7.05 16.19
N ALA A 182 -17.10 8.04 17.05
CA ALA A 182 -18.22 8.98 16.94
C ALA A 182 -18.19 9.77 15.61
N LEU A 183 -17.01 10.13 15.12
CA LEU A 183 -16.87 10.80 13.83
C LEU A 183 -17.25 9.88 12.67
N GLY A 184 -16.78 8.64 12.65
CA GLY A 184 -17.11 7.67 11.59
C GLY A 184 -18.61 7.33 11.52
N PHE A 185 -19.32 7.34 12.66
CA PHE A 185 -20.78 7.15 12.69
C PHE A 185 -21.57 8.20 11.92
N LYS A 186 -21.01 9.40 11.72
CA LYS A 186 -21.66 10.48 10.95
C LYS A 186 -21.72 10.19 9.45
N SER A 187 -20.96 9.21 8.96
CA SER A 187 -20.94 8.84 7.55
C SER A 187 -22.01 7.78 7.22
N ASP A 188 -22.75 8.05 6.16
CA ASP A 188 -23.61 7.11 5.44
C ASP A 188 -22.97 6.61 4.12
N ARG A 189 -21.81 7.16 3.76
CA ARG A 189 -21.13 6.99 2.46
C ARG A 189 -19.63 6.72 2.67
N PRO A 190 -19.26 5.49 3.05
CA PRO A 190 -17.87 5.13 3.33
C PRO A 190 -16.99 5.26 2.08
N SER A 191 -15.76 5.76 2.25
CA SER A 191 -14.75 5.74 1.20
C SER A 191 -14.16 4.33 1.06
N HIS A 192 -13.64 3.99 -0.12
CA HIS A 192 -12.92 2.73 -0.30
C HIS A 192 -11.50 2.87 0.28
N VAL A 193 -11.22 2.18 1.40
CA VAL A 193 -9.90 2.18 2.06
C VAL A 193 -9.28 0.79 1.99
N ALA A 194 -8.10 0.66 1.39
CA ALA A 194 -7.37 -0.60 1.34
C ALA A 194 -6.83 -0.98 2.73
N CYS A 195 -7.25 -2.13 3.29
CA CYS A 195 -6.96 -2.54 4.67
C CYS A 195 -6.09 -3.82 4.78
N ARG A 196 -5.21 -4.06 3.80
CA ARG A 196 -4.36 -5.26 3.74
C ARG A 196 -3.15 -5.21 4.68
N CYS A 197 -2.63 -4.02 4.95
CA CYS A 197 -1.65 -3.79 6.00
C CYS A 197 -1.64 -2.32 6.42
N THR A 198 -1.19 -2.04 7.64
CA THR A 198 -1.07 -0.70 8.21
C THR A 198 -0.41 0.31 7.27
N VAL A 199 0.67 -0.09 6.59
CA VAL A 199 1.45 0.81 5.74
C VAL A 199 0.66 1.22 4.50
N PHE A 200 -0.04 0.28 3.87
CA PHE A 200 -0.85 0.54 2.68
C PHE A 200 -2.06 1.38 3.03
N THR A 201 -2.77 1.02 4.09
CA THR A 201 -3.92 1.78 4.60
C THR A 201 -3.54 3.22 4.90
N LYS A 202 -2.35 3.43 5.48
CA LYS A 202 -1.82 4.76 5.73
C LYS A 202 -1.63 5.58 4.47
N SER A 203 -0.96 5.02 3.47
CA SER A 203 -0.74 5.71 2.20
C SER A 203 -2.08 6.09 1.53
N ASP A 204 -3.01 5.12 1.46
CA ASP A 204 -4.32 5.30 0.84
C ASP A 204 -5.17 6.37 1.54
N MET A 205 -5.24 6.32 2.87
CA MET A 205 -5.95 7.33 3.67
C MET A 205 -5.36 8.73 3.50
N ILE A 206 -4.02 8.88 3.47
CA ILE A 206 -3.36 10.18 3.24
C ILE A 206 -3.70 10.71 1.84
N HIS A 207 -3.73 9.85 0.82
CA HIS A 207 -4.14 10.25 -0.52
C HIS A 207 -5.61 10.71 -0.58
N LEU A 208 -6.52 10.00 0.11
CA LEU A 208 -7.92 10.41 0.24
C LEU A 208 -8.05 11.78 0.94
N GLN A 209 -7.31 12.00 2.03
CA GLN A 209 -7.28 13.29 2.75
C GLN A 209 -6.77 14.42 1.84
N ASN A 210 -5.67 14.20 1.13
CA ASN A 210 -5.10 15.20 0.21
C ASN A 210 -6.04 15.55 -0.97
N ARG A 211 -7.00 14.69 -1.29
CA ARG A 211 -8.09 14.95 -2.26
C ARG A 211 -9.30 15.65 -1.63
N GLY A 212 -9.24 15.92 -0.34
CA GLY A 212 -10.31 16.54 0.44
C GLY A 212 -11.47 15.61 0.77
N GLU A 213 -11.29 14.29 0.74
CA GLU A 213 -12.32 13.36 1.22
C GLU A 213 -12.61 13.62 2.69
N ARG A 214 -13.88 13.50 3.09
CA ARG A 214 -14.30 13.80 4.46
C ARG A 214 -13.77 12.74 5.41
N LEU A 215 -13.31 13.18 6.58
CA LEU A 215 -12.66 12.30 7.54
C LEU A 215 -13.63 11.20 8.04
N GLU A 216 -14.90 11.52 8.25
CA GLU A 216 -15.94 10.54 8.61
C GLU A 216 -16.10 9.42 7.58
N ASN A 217 -15.98 9.72 6.28
CA ASN A 217 -16.09 8.72 5.21
C ASN A 217 -14.87 7.79 5.18
N ILE A 218 -13.68 8.35 5.41
CA ILE A 218 -12.43 7.58 5.49
C ILE A 218 -12.47 6.67 6.72
N ILE A 219 -12.91 7.18 7.88
CA ILE A 219 -12.99 6.39 9.11
C ILE A 219 -13.98 5.24 8.95
N TYR A 220 -15.18 5.50 8.40
CA TYR A 220 -16.12 4.40 8.19
C TYR A 220 -15.61 3.40 7.14
N GLY A 221 -14.99 3.90 6.06
CA GLY A 221 -14.32 3.10 5.04
C GLY A 221 -13.23 2.18 5.60
N LEU A 222 -12.44 2.66 6.56
CA LEU A 222 -11.43 1.89 7.27
C LEU A 222 -12.04 0.69 8.01
N HIS A 223 -13.13 0.88 8.75
CA HIS A 223 -13.77 -0.21 9.51
C HIS A 223 -14.40 -1.26 8.59
N LEU A 224 -14.98 -0.82 7.46
CA LEU A 224 -15.48 -1.73 6.42
C LEU A 224 -14.35 -2.48 5.72
N GLY A 225 -13.26 -1.81 5.37
CA GLY A 225 -12.08 -2.46 4.80
C GLY A 225 -11.46 -3.47 5.78
N ASN A 226 -11.45 -3.16 7.07
CA ASN A 226 -10.98 -4.07 8.13
C ASN A 226 -11.87 -5.31 8.25
N ALA A 227 -13.21 -5.13 8.24
CA ALA A 227 -14.16 -6.24 8.19
C ALA A 227 -13.97 -7.08 6.92
N ARG A 228 -13.85 -6.44 5.76
CA ARG A 228 -13.59 -7.11 4.48
C ARG A 228 -12.32 -7.95 4.51
N ASN A 229 -11.25 -7.42 5.10
CA ASN A 229 -10.00 -8.16 5.26
C ASN A 229 -10.19 -9.40 6.14
N TYR A 230 -10.94 -9.30 7.23
CA TYR A 230 -11.31 -10.45 8.06
C TYR A 230 -12.08 -11.51 7.26
N ILE A 231 -13.06 -11.09 6.45
CA ILE A 231 -13.80 -12.01 5.58
C ILE A 231 -12.87 -12.73 4.61
N SER A 232 -12.00 -12.01 3.89
CA SER A 232 -11.15 -12.63 2.88
C SER A 232 -10.04 -13.52 3.46
N THR A 233 -9.50 -13.17 4.64
CA THR A 233 -8.31 -13.85 5.20
C THR A 233 -8.65 -14.94 6.23
N ILE A 234 -9.65 -14.71 7.09
CA ILE A 234 -10.00 -15.62 8.19
C ILE A 234 -11.22 -16.47 7.83
N VAL A 235 -12.33 -15.83 7.43
CA VAL A 235 -13.55 -16.55 7.05
C VAL A 235 -13.32 -17.33 5.77
N SER A 236 -12.71 -16.69 4.76
CA SER A 236 -12.40 -17.26 3.46
C SER A 236 -13.67 -17.79 2.78
N SER A 237 -13.69 -19.04 2.31
CA SER A 237 -14.87 -19.67 1.68
C SER A 237 -15.92 -20.23 2.65
N ARG A 238 -15.77 -20.00 3.96
CA ARG A 238 -16.63 -20.63 4.97
C ARG A 238 -17.91 -19.85 5.19
N ARG A 239 -18.99 -20.59 5.45
CA ARG A 239 -20.26 -20.02 5.92
C ARG A 239 -20.30 -20.09 7.44
N LEU A 240 -20.44 -18.93 8.09
CA LEU A 240 -20.62 -18.87 9.53
C LEU A 240 -22.03 -19.33 9.91
N ASN A 241 -22.14 -20.00 11.06
CA ASN A 241 -23.40 -20.52 11.59
C ASN A 241 -23.89 -19.60 12.71
N ASP A 242 -25.18 -19.24 12.65
CA ASP A 242 -25.82 -18.51 13.73
C ASP A 242 -26.09 -19.43 14.95
N PRO A 243 -26.03 -18.89 16.18
CA PRO A 243 -25.69 -17.51 16.55
C PRO A 243 -24.19 -17.20 16.42
N ILE A 244 -23.89 -16.06 15.79
CA ILE A 244 -22.54 -15.51 15.65
C ILE A 244 -22.26 -14.54 16.80
N VAL A 245 -21.17 -14.79 17.52
CA VAL A 245 -20.73 -14.02 18.68
C VAL A 245 -19.42 -13.30 18.35
N PHE A 246 -19.31 -12.02 18.69
CA PHE A 246 -18.11 -11.22 18.50
C PHE A 246 -17.52 -10.82 19.86
N ILE A 247 -16.27 -11.24 20.12
CA ILE A 247 -15.52 -11.05 21.37
C ILE A 247 -14.15 -10.38 21.13
N GLY A 248 -13.46 -10.05 22.21
CA GLY A 248 -12.16 -9.39 22.22
C GLY A 248 -12.28 -7.87 22.27
N GLY A 249 -11.15 -7.17 22.47
CA GLY A 249 -11.13 -5.72 22.68
C GLY A 249 -11.79 -4.92 21.56
N LEU A 250 -11.72 -5.38 20.31
CA LEU A 250 -12.31 -4.67 19.18
C LEU A 250 -13.84 -4.81 19.12
N SER A 251 -14.44 -5.76 19.84
CA SER A 251 -15.90 -5.88 19.96
C SER A 251 -16.55 -4.71 20.71
N MET A 252 -15.75 -3.96 21.49
CA MET A 252 -16.17 -2.71 22.14
C MET A 252 -16.26 -1.52 21.17
N ASN A 253 -15.69 -1.64 19.97
CA ASN A 253 -15.80 -0.60 18.94
C ASN A 253 -17.12 -0.76 18.17
N GLU A 254 -18.13 0.03 18.54
CA GLU A 254 -19.46 -0.03 17.93
C GLU A 254 -19.46 0.21 16.40
N LEU A 255 -18.50 1.00 15.88
CA LEU A 255 -18.40 1.24 14.44
C LEU A 255 -17.85 0.00 13.71
N GLN A 256 -16.93 -0.74 14.34
CA GLN A 256 -16.48 -2.04 13.83
C GLN A 256 -17.61 -3.08 13.89
N VAL A 257 -18.42 -3.08 14.96
CA VAL A 257 -19.61 -3.93 15.06
C VAL A 257 -20.61 -3.60 13.94
N LYS A 258 -20.87 -2.30 13.68
CA LYS A 258 -21.69 -1.84 12.54
C LYS A 258 -21.13 -2.34 11.21
N ALA A 259 -19.80 -2.30 11.02
CA ALA A 259 -19.15 -2.79 9.81
C ALA A 259 -19.35 -4.31 9.62
N PHE A 260 -19.14 -5.12 10.66
CA PHE A 260 -19.38 -6.57 10.59
C PHE A 260 -20.85 -6.92 10.36
N ARG A 261 -21.79 -6.14 10.90
CA ARG A 261 -23.23 -6.36 10.68
C ARG A 261 -23.67 -6.19 9.22
N GLN A 262 -22.87 -5.53 8.37
CA GLN A 262 -23.14 -5.54 6.93
C GLN A 262 -22.95 -6.92 6.31
N TYR A 263 -22.04 -7.73 6.85
CA TYR A 263 -21.77 -9.10 6.41
C TYR A 263 -22.59 -10.12 7.19
N PHE A 264 -22.78 -9.89 8.50
CA PHE A 264 -23.46 -10.78 9.43
C PHE A 264 -24.56 -10.02 10.21
N PRO A 265 -25.76 -9.83 9.65
CA PRO A 265 -26.83 -9.06 10.32
C PRO A 265 -27.23 -9.61 11.69
N GLY A 266 -27.10 -10.93 11.90
CA GLY A 266 -27.38 -11.62 13.17
C GLY A 266 -26.27 -11.56 14.22
N LEU A 267 -25.14 -10.87 13.94
CA LEU A 267 -23.99 -10.82 14.84
C LEU A 267 -24.32 -10.13 16.17
N THR A 268 -23.96 -10.80 17.26
CA THR A 268 -24.16 -10.35 18.64
C THR A 268 -22.83 -10.14 19.35
N VAL A 269 -22.76 -9.13 20.23
CA VAL A 269 -21.65 -8.92 21.16
C VAL A 269 -22.18 -9.30 22.55
N PRO A 270 -21.61 -10.31 23.22
CA PRO A 270 -22.14 -10.78 24.49
C PRO A 270 -21.73 -9.85 25.65
N GLY A 271 -22.34 -10.04 26.82
CA GLY A 271 -21.73 -9.56 28.07
C GLY A 271 -20.37 -10.22 28.30
N TYR A 272 -19.47 -9.58 29.05
CA TYR A 272 -18.12 -10.09 29.31
C TYR A 272 -17.27 -10.33 28.03
N ASN A 273 -17.58 -9.65 26.92
CA ASN A 273 -16.96 -9.90 25.60
C ASN A 273 -15.42 -9.75 25.58
N THR A 274 -14.83 -8.95 26.47
CA THR A 274 -13.37 -8.82 26.62
C THR A 274 -12.78 -9.86 27.57
N SER A 275 -13.59 -10.45 28.43
CA SER A 275 -13.14 -11.27 29.57
C SER A 275 -13.37 -12.76 29.36
N THR A 276 -13.78 -13.19 28.17
CA THR A 276 -14.05 -14.61 27.87
C THR A 276 -12.82 -15.50 28.04
N GLY A 277 -11.60 -15.00 27.75
CA GLY A 277 -10.36 -15.72 28.04
C GLY A 277 -10.16 -15.94 29.54
N ALA A 278 -10.33 -14.89 30.34
CA ALA A 278 -10.24 -14.95 31.80
C ALA A 278 -11.29 -15.90 32.41
N ILE A 279 -12.53 -15.87 31.91
CA ILE A 279 -13.59 -16.81 32.31
C ILE A 279 -13.19 -18.24 31.97
N GLY A 280 -12.68 -18.48 30.76
CA GLY A 280 -12.26 -19.80 30.31
C GLY A 280 -11.17 -20.42 31.18
N VAL A 281 -10.15 -19.64 31.54
CA VAL A 281 -9.04 -20.16 32.38
C VAL A 281 -9.49 -20.40 33.82
N ALA A 282 -10.38 -19.56 34.38
CA ALA A 282 -10.99 -19.81 35.68
C ALA A 282 -11.85 -21.09 35.68
N LEU A 283 -12.67 -21.30 34.63
CA LEU A 283 -13.46 -22.52 34.46
C LEU A 283 -12.59 -23.79 34.37
N GLN A 284 -11.45 -23.70 33.70
CA GLN A 284 -10.45 -24.78 33.62
C GLN A 284 -9.79 -25.05 34.97
N ALA A 285 -9.44 -24.00 35.72
CA ALA A 285 -8.90 -24.14 37.07
C ALA A 285 -9.91 -24.83 38.01
N ILE A 286 -11.20 -24.45 37.93
CA ILE A 286 -12.30 -25.08 38.67
C ILE A 286 -12.45 -26.56 38.27
N SER A 287 -12.49 -26.87 36.97
CA SER A 287 -12.73 -28.24 36.48
C SER A 287 -11.60 -29.21 36.82
N LYS A 288 -10.36 -28.72 36.80
CA LYS A 288 -9.15 -29.49 37.15
C LYS A 288 -8.86 -29.50 38.66
N GLY A 289 -9.65 -28.77 39.47
CA GLY A 289 -9.47 -28.69 40.92
C GLY A 289 -8.16 -28.03 41.34
N ILE A 290 -7.65 -27.08 40.55
CA ILE A 290 -6.38 -26.40 40.78
C ILE A 290 -6.39 -25.65 42.11
N THR A 291 -5.27 -25.72 42.82
CA THR A 291 -5.01 -24.94 44.04
C THR A 291 -3.59 -24.39 43.99
N ASN A 292 -3.41 -23.09 44.20
CA ASN A 292 -2.09 -22.46 44.28
C ASN A 292 -2.14 -21.24 45.23
N SER A 293 -0.97 -20.74 45.62
CA SER A 293 -0.80 -19.64 46.58
C SER A 293 0.02 -18.51 45.95
N ILE A 294 -0.43 -18.01 44.80
CA ILE A 294 0.23 -16.91 44.09
C ILE A 294 -0.20 -15.59 44.72
N THR A 295 0.76 -14.81 45.20
CA THR A 295 0.55 -13.51 45.82
C THR A 295 1.02 -12.38 44.92
N PRO A 296 0.50 -11.15 45.10
CA PRO A 296 1.04 -9.98 44.41
C PRO A 296 2.55 -9.80 44.62
N GLU A 297 3.06 -10.10 45.82
CA GLU A 297 4.48 -9.99 46.15
C GLU A 297 5.38 -10.93 45.33
N ASP A 298 4.85 -12.07 44.87
CA ASP A 298 5.59 -13.03 44.04
C ASP A 298 5.97 -12.45 42.67
N LEU A 299 5.18 -11.50 42.16
CA LEU A 299 5.49 -10.76 40.93
C LEU A 299 6.70 -9.84 41.16
N MET A 300 6.78 -9.14 42.30
CA MET A 300 7.80 -8.12 42.56
C MET A 300 9.16 -8.68 43.04
N SER A 301 9.19 -9.91 43.58
CA SER A 301 10.37 -10.51 44.23
C SER A 301 11.42 -11.11 43.28
N HIS A 302 11.06 -11.35 42.01
CA HIS A 302 11.96 -11.89 41.01
C HIS A 302 12.65 -10.74 40.25
N LYS A 303 13.99 -10.68 40.23
CA LYS A 303 14.70 -9.78 39.29
C LYS A 303 14.43 -10.27 37.86
N TRP A 304 13.57 -9.58 37.12
CA TRP A 304 13.13 -9.98 35.78
C TRP A 304 14.14 -9.72 34.66
N GLY A 305 15.39 -10.16 34.82
CA GLY A 305 16.40 -10.01 33.79
C GLY A 305 17.40 -11.14 33.78
N ASN A 306 17.15 -12.15 32.95
CA ASN A 306 18.26 -12.77 32.24
C ASN A 306 18.49 -11.90 31.01
N GLN A 307 19.65 -11.24 30.93
CA GLN A 307 20.12 -10.67 29.68
C GLN A 307 20.38 -11.82 28.72
N ASP A 308 19.38 -12.22 27.94
CA ASP A 308 19.63 -12.95 26.70
C ASP A 308 20.72 -12.18 25.94
N SER A 309 21.75 -12.86 25.44
CA SER A 309 22.78 -12.21 24.64
C SER A 309 22.15 -11.77 23.32
N PHE A 310 21.69 -10.52 23.23
CA PHE A 310 21.18 -9.95 22.01
C PHE A 310 22.30 -9.89 20.95
N ILE A 311 21.94 -10.06 19.68
CA ILE A 311 22.88 -9.76 18.59
C ILE A 311 23.03 -8.25 18.51
N THR A 312 24.25 -7.74 18.63
CA THR A 312 24.52 -6.30 18.71
C THR A 312 25.26 -5.78 17.47
N ALA A 313 25.09 -4.49 17.18
CA ALA A 313 25.86 -3.75 16.18
C ALA A 313 26.89 -2.82 16.88
N PRO A 314 27.85 -2.23 16.13
CA PRO A 314 28.73 -1.19 16.67
C PRO A 314 27.95 0.03 17.16
N GLY A 315 28.48 0.76 18.14
CA GLY A 315 27.92 2.03 18.61
C GLY A 315 27.84 3.09 17.50
N LEU A 316 26.85 3.99 17.60
CA LEU A 316 26.64 5.06 16.63
C LEU A 316 27.57 6.24 16.93
N GLU A 317 28.37 6.64 15.95
CA GLU A 317 29.28 7.80 16.04
C GLU A 317 29.45 8.43 14.65
N ILE A 318 29.52 9.75 14.58
CA ILE A 318 29.82 10.48 13.33
C ILE A 318 31.33 10.80 13.31
N LYS A 319 32.08 10.27 12.33
CA LYS A 319 33.54 10.47 12.22
C LYS A 319 33.95 11.22 10.96
N LYS A 320 33.26 10.97 9.84
CA LYS A 320 33.61 11.44 8.49
C LYS A 320 32.61 12.48 7.98
N THR A 321 31.36 12.40 8.40
CA THR A 321 30.31 13.34 8.01
C THR A 321 30.44 14.64 8.80
N HIS A 322 30.48 15.78 8.10
CA HIS A 322 30.30 17.08 8.76
C HIS A 322 28.81 17.32 8.99
N PHE A 323 28.42 17.55 10.25
CA PHE A 323 27.04 17.80 10.63
C PHE A 323 26.93 19.18 11.29
N ASP A 324 26.29 20.12 10.61
CA ASP A 324 26.06 21.47 11.12
C ASP A 324 24.87 21.48 12.10
N GLU A 325 25.10 21.88 13.36
CA GLU A 325 24.03 22.07 14.36
C GLU A 325 23.15 23.29 14.04
N ASP A 326 23.75 24.34 13.49
CA ASP A 326 23.09 25.61 13.23
C ASP A 326 22.38 25.61 11.87
N ASN A 327 21.10 25.26 11.91
CA ASN A 327 20.23 25.27 10.74
C ASN A 327 19.45 26.60 10.55
N SER A 328 19.83 27.68 11.25
CA SER A 328 19.17 28.99 11.15
C SER A 328 19.55 29.75 9.88
N VAL A 329 18.61 30.52 9.32
CA VAL A 329 18.90 31.41 8.19
C VAL A 329 19.65 32.63 8.71
N ARG A 330 20.88 32.84 8.23
CA ARG A 330 21.76 33.93 8.70
C ARG A 330 21.54 35.26 7.96
N ALA A 331 20.74 35.27 6.90
CA ALA A 331 20.52 36.45 6.08
C ALA A 331 19.77 37.54 6.87
N VAL A 332 20.45 38.64 7.18
CA VAL A 332 19.79 39.86 7.64
C VAL A 332 19.22 40.53 6.40
N LEU A 333 17.89 40.63 6.31
CA LEU A 333 17.22 41.40 5.25
C LEU A 333 17.54 42.89 5.43
N THR A 334 18.68 43.35 4.90
CA THR A 334 19.10 44.76 4.90
C THR A 334 18.65 45.43 3.61
N GLY A 335 17.49 46.08 3.62
CA GLY A 335 16.94 46.79 2.45
C GLY A 335 15.42 46.72 2.38
N LYS A 336 14.85 47.47 1.45
CA LYS A 336 13.45 47.32 0.98
C LYS A 336 13.47 46.75 -0.43
N ASP A 337 12.39 46.07 -0.82
CA ASP A 337 12.15 45.64 -2.20
C ASP A 337 13.19 44.66 -2.79
N ILE A 338 13.71 43.73 -1.97
CA ILE A 338 14.68 42.72 -2.40
C ILE A 338 14.02 41.74 -3.39
N PRO A 339 14.50 41.63 -4.65
CA PRO A 339 13.99 40.63 -5.58
C PRO A 339 14.20 39.22 -5.04
N ALA A 340 13.13 38.41 -5.06
CA ALA A 340 13.13 37.09 -4.47
C ALA A 340 12.29 36.09 -5.26
N TYR A 341 12.59 34.81 -5.11
CA TYR A 341 11.88 33.70 -5.74
C TYR A 341 11.42 32.71 -4.66
N LEU A 342 10.17 32.29 -4.73
CA LEU A 342 9.57 31.36 -3.77
C LEU A 342 9.49 29.96 -4.38
N GLY A 343 10.09 28.99 -3.71
CA GLY A 343 9.82 27.58 -3.97
C GLY A 343 9.00 26.99 -2.84
N LEU A 344 7.98 26.21 -3.18
CA LEU A 344 7.14 25.47 -2.25
C LEU A 344 7.25 23.97 -2.54
N ASP A 345 7.60 23.17 -1.54
CA ASP A 345 7.61 21.72 -1.60
C ASP A 345 6.45 21.18 -0.76
N ILE A 346 5.39 20.73 -1.44
CA ILE A 346 4.14 20.27 -0.86
C ILE A 346 4.16 18.74 -0.81
N GLY A 347 4.82 18.22 0.22
CA GLY A 347 4.84 16.79 0.52
C GLY A 347 3.56 16.30 1.20
N SER A 348 3.35 14.99 1.16
CA SER A 348 2.18 14.33 1.76
C SER A 348 2.14 14.48 3.29
N THR A 349 3.30 14.54 3.94
CA THR A 349 3.43 14.68 5.40
C THR A 349 3.82 16.10 5.82
N THR A 350 4.64 16.79 5.01
CA THR A 350 5.16 18.12 5.34
C THR A 350 5.15 19.04 4.13
N THR A 351 4.82 20.30 4.38
CA THR A 351 4.84 21.38 3.40
C THR A 351 5.93 22.36 3.81
N LYS A 352 6.80 22.69 2.86
CA LYS A 352 7.95 23.56 3.09
C LYS A 352 8.00 24.67 2.07
N TYR A 353 8.66 25.77 2.42
CA TYR A 353 9.12 26.73 1.42
C TYR A 353 10.55 27.18 1.67
N ALA A 354 11.16 27.67 0.60
CA ALA A 354 12.41 28.42 0.61
C ALA A 354 12.25 29.66 -0.27
N ILE A 355 12.62 30.82 0.28
CA ILE A 355 12.73 32.08 -0.45
C ILE A 355 14.20 32.33 -0.71
N ILE A 356 14.56 32.57 -1.98
CA ILE A 356 15.93 32.87 -2.39
C ILE A 356 16.04 34.26 -3.01
N ASN A 357 17.19 34.90 -2.85
CA ASN A 357 17.54 36.16 -3.53
C ASN A 357 18.16 35.91 -4.94
N ASP A 358 18.52 36.98 -5.64
CA ASP A 358 19.21 36.91 -6.94
C ASP A 358 20.61 36.26 -6.90
N ASN A 359 21.24 36.12 -5.73
CA ASN A 359 22.48 35.35 -5.58
C ASN A 359 22.22 33.85 -5.42
N GLY A 360 20.97 33.47 -5.10
CA GLY A 360 20.60 32.09 -4.78
C GLY A 360 20.74 31.76 -3.29
N ASP A 361 20.97 32.73 -2.42
CA ASP A 361 21.00 32.50 -0.98
C ASP A 361 19.58 32.35 -0.43
N ILE A 362 19.37 31.39 0.47
CA ILE A 362 18.11 31.27 1.22
C ILE A 362 18.01 32.42 2.21
N ILE A 363 16.99 33.27 2.04
CA ILE A 363 16.74 34.45 2.90
C ILE A 363 15.58 34.23 3.88
N HIS A 364 14.69 33.28 3.59
CA HIS A 364 13.63 32.86 4.50
C HIS A 364 13.21 31.43 4.17
N LYS A 365 12.74 30.67 5.16
CA LYS A 365 12.25 29.31 4.98
C LYS A 365 11.26 28.94 6.07
N ALA A 366 10.43 27.94 5.79
CA ALA A 366 9.62 27.29 6.80
C ALA A 366 9.42 25.81 6.48
N TYR A 367 9.21 25.02 7.52
CA TYR A 367 8.94 23.58 7.45
C TYR A 367 7.80 23.26 8.43
N ILE A 368 6.64 22.85 7.92
CA ILE A 368 5.48 22.50 8.76
C ILE A 368 4.79 21.22 8.28
N HIS A 369 3.98 20.61 9.15
CA HIS A 369 3.20 19.41 8.80
C HIS A 369 2.00 19.76 7.91
N THR A 370 1.82 19.01 6.81
CA THR A 370 0.72 19.17 5.83
C THR A 370 -0.64 18.78 6.40
N ARG A 371 -0.69 17.79 7.31
CA ARG A 371 -1.92 17.32 8.00
C ARG A 371 -3.10 17.03 7.07
N GLY A 372 -2.83 16.57 5.84
CA GLY A 372 -3.86 16.30 4.83
C GLY A 372 -4.58 17.55 4.30
N LYS A 373 -4.11 18.76 4.62
CA LYS A 373 -4.72 20.06 4.28
C LYS A 373 -3.73 20.94 3.50
N PRO A 374 -3.33 20.54 2.28
CA PRO A 374 -2.22 21.18 1.58
C PRO A 374 -2.43 22.68 1.33
N ILE A 375 -3.65 23.11 0.96
CA ILE A 375 -3.92 24.51 0.64
C ILE A 375 -3.97 25.35 1.92
N GLU A 376 -4.68 24.92 2.96
CA GLU A 376 -4.80 25.67 4.23
C GLU A 376 -3.43 25.80 4.92
N VAL A 377 -2.61 24.76 4.83
CA VAL A 377 -1.22 24.79 5.32
C VAL A 377 -0.38 25.75 4.48
N THR A 378 -0.53 25.75 3.15
CA THR A 378 0.10 26.78 2.30
C THR A 378 -0.35 28.19 2.67
N GLN A 379 -1.63 28.44 2.89
CA GLN A 379 -2.13 29.76 3.34
C GLN A 379 -1.47 30.19 4.65
N THR A 380 -1.30 29.27 5.61
CA THR A 380 -0.58 29.53 6.86
C THR A 380 0.87 29.92 6.59
N LEU A 381 1.54 29.27 5.63
CA LEU A 381 2.91 29.62 5.25
C LEU A 381 2.99 30.97 4.54
N LEU A 382 2.06 31.27 3.64
CA LEU A 382 1.98 32.59 3.01
C LEU A 382 1.71 33.69 4.03
N GLN A 383 0.93 33.40 5.06
CA GLN A 383 0.69 34.28 6.20
C GLN A 383 2.01 34.58 6.94
N THR A 384 2.83 33.56 7.21
CA THR A 384 4.18 33.74 7.75
C THR A 384 5.05 34.63 6.86
N ILE A 385 5.01 34.43 5.53
CA ILE A 385 5.75 35.27 4.58
C ILE A 385 5.27 36.72 4.67
N ARG A 386 3.94 36.95 4.72
CA ARG A 386 3.35 38.30 4.85
C ARG A 386 3.83 39.01 6.11
N ASP A 387 3.85 38.30 7.23
CA ASP A 387 4.13 38.91 8.53
C ASP A 387 5.63 39.14 8.75
N GLU A 388 6.50 38.26 8.23
CA GLU A 388 7.94 38.27 8.52
C GLU A 388 8.81 38.86 7.39
N ALA A 389 8.40 38.70 6.13
CA ALA A 389 9.25 38.94 4.96
C ALA A 389 8.68 39.92 3.91
N ASP A 390 7.37 39.94 3.69
CA ASP A 390 6.71 40.62 2.55
C ASP A 390 7.05 42.11 2.39
N LYS A 391 7.10 42.87 3.49
CA LYS A 391 7.46 44.30 3.45
C LYS A 391 8.90 44.60 2.99
N ARG A 392 9.71 43.56 2.75
CA ARG A 392 11.13 43.65 2.39
C ARG A 392 11.47 42.92 1.08
N ILE A 393 10.56 42.15 0.51
CA ILE A 393 10.84 41.31 -0.67
C ILE A 393 9.82 41.54 -1.79
N ILE A 394 10.26 41.39 -3.05
CA ILE A 394 9.40 41.36 -4.23
C ILE A 394 9.51 39.99 -4.87
N LEU A 395 8.42 39.21 -4.84
CA LEU A 395 8.38 37.89 -5.47
C LEU A 395 8.35 38.02 -7.00
N LYS A 396 9.45 37.64 -7.65
CA LYS A 396 9.63 37.66 -9.11
C LYS A 396 9.19 36.38 -9.80
N GLY A 397 9.05 35.29 -9.04
CA GLY A 397 8.54 34.04 -9.56
C GLY A 397 8.29 33.02 -8.46
N ILE A 398 7.32 32.13 -8.67
CA ILE A 398 6.93 31.09 -7.73
C ILE A 398 6.93 29.73 -8.40
N ALA A 399 7.55 28.76 -7.74
CA ALA A 399 7.56 27.36 -8.15
C ALA A 399 6.92 26.46 -7.08
N THR A 400 6.28 25.38 -7.53
CA THR A 400 5.77 24.33 -6.66
C THR A 400 6.34 22.97 -7.03
N THR A 401 6.61 22.13 -6.02
CA THR A 401 7.10 20.76 -6.13
C THR A 401 6.51 19.86 -5.04
N GLY A 402 6.88 18.57 -5.04
CA GLY A 402 6.32 17.56 -4.14
C GLY A 402 4.99 16.98 -4.63
N SER A 403 4.38 16.11 -3.82
CA SER A 403 3.15 15.36 -4.17
C SER A 403 1.90 16.22 -4.36
N GLY A 404 1.80 17.37 -3.67
CA GLY A 404 0.69 18.31 -3.74
C GLY A 404 0.94 19.50 -4.67
N ARG A 405 2.02 19.46 -5.47
CA ARG A 405 2.46 20.56 -6.34
C ARG A 405 1.38 21.07 -7.29
N ASN A 406 0.58 20.18 -7.88
CA ASN A 406 -0.45 20.58 -8.82
C ASN A 406 -1.57 21.35 -8.10
N VAL A 407 -2.01 20.83 -6.95
CA VAL A 407 -3.07 21.42 -6.11
C VAL A 407 -2.71 22.84 -5.72
N VAL A 408 -1.53 23.00 -5.13
CA VAL A 408 -1.07 24.29 -4.65
C VAL A 408 -0.62 25.18 -5.80
N GLY A 409 -0.05 24.62 -6.86
CA GLY A 409 0.34 25.36 -8.07
C GLY A 409 -0.84 26.05 -8.74
N ASP A 410 -1.96 25.35 -8.92
CA ASP A 410 -3.19 25.93 -9.46
C ASP A 410 -3.77 27.01 -8.55
N PHE A 411 -3.83 26.73 -7.25
CA PHE A 411 -4.30 27.65 -6.21
C PHE A 411 -3.53 28.97 -6.24
N LEU A 412 -2.19 28.91 -6.28
CA LEU A 412 -1.31 30.09 -6.31
C LEU A 412 -1.23 30.75 -7.68
N ASN A 413 -1.57 30.03 -8.75
CA ASN A 413 -1.16 30.36 -10.11
C ASN A 413 0.37 30.37 -10.27
N ALA A 414 1.04 29.32 -9.79
CA ALA A 414 2.49 29.19 -9.82
C ALA A 414 3.05 29.26 -11.26
N ASP A 415 4.19 29.93 -11.41
CA ASP A 415 4.85 30.13 -12.70
C ASP A 415 5.53 28.85 -13.22
N LEU A 416 5.89 27.95 -12.29
CA LEU A 416 6.48 26.65 -12.57
C LEU A 416 5.96 25.58 -11.61
N ILE A 417 5.61 24.43 -12.17
CA ILE A 417 5.30 23.21 -11.42
C ILE A 417 6.31 22.17 -11.87
N ILE A 418 7.10 21.64 -10.93
CA ILE A 418 8.22 20.72 -11.23
C ILE A 418 8.18 19.51 -10.31
N ASP A 419 8.58 18.34 -10.82
CA ASP A 419 8.68 17.14 -10.00
C ASP A 419 9.78 17.25 -8.94
N GLU A 420 9.63 16.47 -7.86
CA GLU A 420 10.48 16.55 -6.68
C GLU A 420 11.90 16.02 -6.92
N ILE A 421 12.07 15.06 -7.83
CA ILE A 421 13.38 14.48 -8.16
C ILE A 421 14.25 15.54 -8.84
N THR A 422 13.68 16.23 -9.83
CA THR A 422 14.37 17.33 -10.51
C THR A 422 14.64 18.50 -9.55
N ALA A 423 13.68 18.82 -8.66
CA ALA A 423 13.86 19.87 -7.67
C ALA A 423 15.02 19.57 -6.70
N HIS A 424 15.06 18.38 -6.08
CA HIS A 424 16.16 17.98 -5.20
C HIS A 424 17.51 17.94 -5.93
N ALA A 425 17.54 17.44 -7.17
CA ALA A 425 18.76 17.42 -7.96
C ALA A 425 19.31 18.83 -8.25
N ASN A 426 18.43 19.78 -8.61
CA ASN A 426 18.82 21.18 -8.81
C ASN A 426 19.39 21.80 -7.52
N GLY A 427 18.72 21.57 -6.38
CA GLY A 427 19.17 22.06 -5.09
C GLY A 427 20.52 21.47 -4.66
N ALA A 428 20.71 20.17 -4.89
CA ALA A 428 21.95 19.47 -4.56
C ALA A 428 23.13 19.99 -5.38
N ILE A 429 22.98 20.06 -6.71
CA ILE A 429 24.03 20.53 -7.63
C ILE A 429 24.41 21.99 -7.39
N ALA A 430 23.47 22.83 -6.94
CA ALA A 430 23.76 24.20 -6.57
C ALA A 430 24.64 24.30 -5.32
N ILE A 431 24.61 23.30 -4.42
CA ILE A 431 25.44 23.22 -3.22
C ILE A 431 26.81 22.61 -3.53
N ASP A 432 26.83 21.46 -4.21
CA ASP A 432 28.07 20.77 -4.60
C ASP A 432 27.88 20.10 -5.97
N ARG A 433 28.64 20.55 -6.97
CA ARG A 433 28.56 20.05 -8.35
C ARG A 433 29.11 18.63 -8.52
N GLU A 434 29.86 18.13 -7.54
CA GLU A 434 30.44 16.78 -7.57
C GLU A 434 29.49 15.71 -7.05
N ILE A 435 28.31 16.09 -6.53
CA ILE A 435 27.31 15.13 -6.04
C ILE A 435 26.93 14.18 -7.17
N ASP A 436 27.11 12.90 -6.91
CA ASP A 436 26.75 11.83 -7.84
C ASP A 436 25.59 10.97 -7.31
N THR A 437 25.25 11.08 -6.03
CA THR A 437 24.22 10.29 -5.37
C THR A 437 23.44 11.13 -4.36
N ILE A 438 22.12 11.09 -4.42
CA ILE A 438 21.25 11.64 -3.37
C ILE A 438 20.51 10.48 -2.71
N PHE A 439 20.57 10.45 -1.38
CA PHE A 439 19.62 9.74 -0.54
C PHE A 439 18.62 10.74 0.03
N GLU A 440 17.34 10.58 -0.27
CA GLU A 440 16.28 11.39 0.31
C GLU A 440 15.32 10.47 1.05
N ILE A 441 15.13 10.72 2.35
CA ILE A 441 14.14 9.97 3.13
C ILE A 441 13.08 10.97 3.62
N GLY A 442 11.93 10.93 2.99
CA GLY A 442 10.78 11.74 3.31
C GLY A 442 9.96 11.19 4.48
N GLY A 443 8.76 11.74 4.62
CA GLY A 443 7.79 11.29 5.62
C GLY A 443 7.12 9.96 5.27
N GLN A 444 6.73 9.77 4.00
CA GLN A 444 6.05 8.55 3.50
C GLN A 444 6.83 7.83 2.40
N ASP A 445 7.69 8.55 1.69
CA ASP A 445 8.49 8.02 0.60
C ASP A 445 9.97 8.18 0.90
N ALA A 446 10.77 7.42 0.17
CA ALA A 446 12.20 7.50 0.20
C ALA A 446 12.71 7.32 -1.22
N LYS A 447 13.68 8.15 -1.62
CA LYS A 447 14.10 8.33 -3.00
C LYS A 447 15.62 8.22 -3.10
N TYR A 448 16.05 7.42 -4.06
CA TYR A 448 17.42 7.38 -4.53
C TYR A 448 17.50 8.14 -5.85
N ILE A 449 18.51 9.01 -6.00
CA ILE A 449 18.76 9.72 -7.27
C ILE A 449 20.24 9.59 -7.62
N SER A 450 20.53 9.05 -8.79
CA SER A 450 21.85 9.09 -9.40
C SER A 450 21.98 10.34 -10.26
N ILE A 451 23.03 11.12 -10.02
CA ILE A 451 23.32 12.32 -10.81
C ILE A 451 24.54 12.07 -11.69
N THR A 452 24.52 12.59 -12.90
CA THR A 452 25.67 12.63 -13.80
C THR A 452 25.64 13.92 -14.62
N ASN A 453 26.76 14.64 -14.67
CA ASN A 453 26.88 15.93 -15.37
C ASN A 453 25.78 16.93 -14.95
N SER A 454 25.51 17.07 -13.65
CA SER A 454 24.47 17.97 -13.11
C SER A 454 23.02 17.61 -13.44
N HIS A 455 22.74 16.45 -14.03
CA HIS A 455 21.38 15.99 -14.33
C HIS A 455 21.07 14.61 -13.73
N PRO A 456 19.82 14.36 -13.29
CA PRO A 456 19.37 13.02 -12.92
C PRO A 456 19.53 12.05 -14.09
N LEU A 457 20.22 10.93 -13.85
CA LEU A 457 20.44 9.87 -14.83
C LEU A 457 19.61 8.62 -14.51
N ASP A 458 19.43 8.32 -13.23
CA ASP A 458 18.64 7.21 -12.73
C ASP A 458 18.00 7.62 -11.41
N PHE A 459 16.86 7.03 -11.08
CA PHE A 459 16.22 7.21 -9.80
C PHE A 459 15.45 5.95 -9.40
N ASP A 460 15.22 5.80 -8.10
CA ASP A 460 14.20 4.90 -7.61
C ASP A 460 13.49 5.50 -6.41
N MET A 461 12.30 4.98 -6.16
CA MET A 461 11.53 5.29 -4.97
C MET A 461 11.02 4.00 -4.36
N ASN A 462 10.78 3.99 -3.04
CA ASN A 462 10.06 2.89 -2.42
C ASN A 462 8.75 2.60 -3.18
N LYS A 463 8.60 1.36 -3.68
CA LYS A 463 7.57 1.01 -4.67
C LYS A 463 6.15 1.35 -4.20
N VAL A 464 5.73 0.79 -3.07
CA VAL A 464 4.39 1.01 -2.48
C VAL A 464 4.45 1.16 -0.95
N CYS A 465 5.53 0.70 -0.31
CA CYS A 465 5.62 0.59 1.14
C CYS A 465 6.42 1.76 1.76
N ALA A 466 5.81 2.53 2.66
CA ALA A 466 6.44 3.58 3.48
C ALA A 466 7.33 3.04 4.62
N ALA A 467 7.71 1.76 4.59
CA ALA A 467 8.56 1.19 5.63
C ALA A 467 9.94 1.87 5.63
N GLY A 468 10.46 2.16 6.83
CA GLY A 468 11.79 2.80 6.98
C GLY A 468 11.82 4.31 6.67
N THR A 469 10.67 5.01 6.70
CA THR A 469 10.59 6.46 6.42
C THR A 469 10.51 7.32 7.69
N GLY A 470 10.61 8.64 7.56
CA GLY A 470 10.59 9.55 8.71
C GLY A 470 9.30 9.52 9.54
N SER A 471 8.15 9.18 8.95
CA SER A 471 6.91 9.06 9.74
C SER A 471 6.94 7.87 10.70
N PHE A 472 7.63 6.79 10.35
CA PHE A 472 7.80 5.63 11.23
C PHE A 472 8.67 5.97 12.44
N LEU A 473 9.77 6.72 12.24
CA LEU A 473 10.59 7.23 13.34
C LEU A 473 9.77 8.08 14.31
N HIS A 474 8.93 8.97 13.78
CA HIS A 474 8.10 9.86 14.58
C HIS A 474 7.03 9.08 15.36
N GLU A 475 6.37 8.11 14.72
CA GLU A 475 5.37 7.24 15.36
C GLU A 475 5.98 6.45 16.54
N LEU A 476 7.15 5.83 16.32
CA LEU A 476 7.84 5.11 17.39
C LEU A 476 8.35 6.04 18.49
N ALA A 477 8.93 7.19 18.15
CA ALA A 477 9.38 8.16 19.13
C ALA A 477 8.22 8.58 20.06
N ASN A 478 7.06 8.92 19.48
CA ASN A 478 5.85 9.27 20.24
C ASN A 478 5.38 8.11 21.13
N LYS A 479 5.39 6.87 20.62
CA LYS A 479 4.99 5.68 21.39
C LYS A 479 5.86 5.46 22.63
N TYR A 480 7.15 5.77 22.54
CA TYR A 480 8.11 5.67 23.66
C TYR A 480 8.25 6.98 24.46
N GLY A 481 7.40 7.98 24.20
CA GLY A 481 7.41 9.28 24.87
C GLY A 481 8.68 10.10 24.60
N ILE A 482 9.38 9.85 23.49
CA ILE A 482 10.63 10.49 23.10
C ILE A 482 10.33 11.62 22.11
N ASN A 483 10.90 12.81 22.33
CA ASN A 483 10.89 13.86 21.33
C ASN A 483 11.81 13.48 20.16
N ILE A 484 11.23 13.42 18.95
CA ILE A 484 11.99 13.10 17.73
C ILE A 484 13.09 14.13 17.43
N ALA A 485 12.90 15.39 17.84
CA ALA A 485 13.88 16.46 17.71
C ALA A 485 14.75 16.55 18.97
N GLY A 486 16.06 16.41 18.81
CA GLY A 486 17.04 16.49 19.91
C GLY A 486 17.15 15.21 20.73
N GLU A 487 16.10 14.84 21.48
CA GLU A 487 16.17 13.76 22.47
C GLU A 487 16.43 12.38 21.83
N PHE A 488 15.76 12.05 20.72
CA PHE A 488 15.91 10.76 20.06
C PHE A 488 17.35 10.47 19.64
N GLN A 489 18.04 11.46 19.07
CA GLN A 489 19.44 11.28 18.64
C GLN A 489 20.40 11.15 19.83
N GLU A 490 20.15 11.84 20.93
CA GLU A 490 20.98 11.74 22.14
C GLU A 490 20.89 10.34 22.76
N ILE A 491 19.67 9.80 22.84
CA ILE A 491 19.43 8.42 23.27
C ILE A 491 20.14 7.44 22.33
N ALA A 492 19.96 7.56 21.02
CA ALA A 492 20.58 6.68 20.03
C ALA A 492 22.12 6.69 20.11
N LEU A 493 22.74 7.85 20.26
CA LEU A 493 24.20 8.02 20.29
C LEU A 493 24.82 7.57 21.62
N SER A 494 24.02 7.50 22.70
CA SER A 494 24.49 7.00 24.00
C SER A 494 24.64 5.47 24.06
N ALA A 495 24.05 4.75 23.09
CA ALA A 495 24.03 3.30 23.05
C ALA A 495 25.43 2.70 22.82
N LYS A 496 25.81 1.75 23.68
CA LYS A 496 27.11 1.06 23.59
C LYS A 496 27.01 -0.24 22.80
N LYS A 497 25.85 -0.89 22.82
CA LYS A 497 25.61 -2.19 22.20
C LYS A 497 24.25 -2.20 21.48
N PRO A 498 24.05 -1.38 20.43
CA PRO A 498 22.79 -1.33 19.70
C PRO A 498 22.26 -2.72 19.33
N VAL A 499 20.98 -3.00 19.61
CA VAL A 499 20.37 -4.30 19.30
C VAL A 499 20.11 -4.39 17.79
N LYS A 500 20.49 -5.50 17.17
CA LYS A 500 20.22 -5.74 15.75
C LYS A 500 18.75 -6.14 15.55
N LEU A 501 17.95 -5.18 15.07
CA LEU A 501 16.55 -5.41 14.70
C LEU A 501 16.45 -5.96 13.26
N ALA A 502 15.34 -6.62 12.93
CA ALA A 502 15.11 -7.09 11.56
C ALA A 502 14.89 -5.93 10.56
N GLU A 503 15.55 -5.99 9.41
CA GLU A 503 15.50 -4.99 8.33
C GLU A 503 14.30 -5.16 7.36
N ARG A 504 13.14 -5.58 7.89
CA ARG A 504 11.95 -5.98 7.10
C ARG A 504 10.89 -4.87 6.95
N CYS A 505 9.68 -5.12 7.42
CA CYS A 505 8.57 -4.17 7.45
C CYS A 505 8.59 -3.45 8.80
N THR A 506 8.06 -2.23 8.84
CA THR A 506 7.91 -1.44 10.07
C THR A 506 7.12 -2.16 11.15
N VAL A 507 6.10 -2.95 10.77
CA VAL A 507 5.34 -3.78 11.69
C VAL A 507 6.24 -4.79 12.40
N PHE A 508 7.13 -5.47 11.67
CA PHE A 508 8.07 -6.43 12.26
C PHE A 508 9.16 -5.73 13.07
N MET A 509 9.65 -4.57 12.63
CA MET A 509 10.59 -3.77 13.41
C MET A 509 9.98 -3.33 14.75
N GLU A 510 8.70 -2.95 14.76
CA GLU A 510 7.95 -2.62 15.97
C GLU A 510 7.75 -3.84 16.87
N SER A 511 7.37 -5.00 16.29
CA SER A 511 7.27 -6.26 17.04
C SER A 511 8.61 -6.65 17.68
N ASP A 512 9.73 -6.51 16.96
CA ASP A 512 11.08 -6.76 17.49
C ASP A 512 11.40 -5.80 18.64
N LEU A 513 11.10 -4.50 18.49
CA LEU A 513 11.30 -3.51 19.55
C LEU A 513 10.53 -3.86 20.82
N VAL A 514 9.25 -4.21 20.68
CA VAL A 514 8.40 -4.60 21.82
C VAL A 514 8.93 -5.89 22.46
N SER A 515 9.24 -6.90 21.65
CA SER A 515 9.75 -8.19 22.12
C SER A 515 11.08 -8.05 22.86
N TYR A 516 12.05 -7.32 22.30
CA TYR A 516 13.34 -7.12 22.95
C TYR A 516 13.26 -6.22 24.17
N HIS A 517 12.39 -5.20 24.16
CA HIS A 517 12.13 -4.39 25.35
C HIS A 517 11.57 -5.24 26.50
N GLN A 518 10.61 -6.13 26.21
CA GLN A 518 10.05 -7.08 27.18
C GLN A 518 11.09 -8.09 27.70
N LYS A 519 12.08 -8.44 26.87
CA LYS A 519 13.24 -9.25 27.28
C LYS A 519 14.31 -8.48 28.06
N GLY A 520 14.08 -7.19 28.36
CA GLY A 520 14.99 -6.37 29.15
C GLY A 520 16.10 -5.67 28.36
N ALA A 521 15.98 -5.54 27.03
CA ALA A 521 16.89 -4.72 26.26
C ALA A 521 16.78 -3.24 26.65
N ALA A 522 17.93 -2.58 26.80
CA ALA A 522 18.01 -1.17 27.18
C ALA A 522 17.40 -0.27 26.09
N LYS A 523 16.74 0.81 26.50
CA LYS A 523 16.02 1.72 25.60
C LYS A 523 16.97 2.33 24.57
N GLU A 524 18.14 2.77 25.01
CA GLU A 524 19.20 3.33 24.17
C GLU A 524 19.66 2.34 23.09
N ASP A 525 19.91 1.08 23.43
CA ASP A 525 20.35 0.06 22.48
C ASP A 525 19.26 -0.29 21.46
N LEU A 526 17.98 -0.25 21.85
CA LEU A 526 16.84 -0.44 20.95
C LEU A 526 16.68 0.73 19.97
N ILE A 527 16.77 1.97 20.46
CA ILE A 527 16.66 3.18 19.63
C ILE A 527 17.83 3.30 18.65
N ALA A 528 19.05 2.94 19.06
CA ALA A 528 20.19 2.86 18.15
C ALA A 528 20.03 1.73 17.12
N GLY A 529 19.49 0.58 17.54
CA GLY A 529 19.12 -0.52 16.66
C GLY A 529 18.12 -0.12 15.58
N LEU A 530 17.18 0.76 15.92
CA LEU A 530 16.20 1.32 15.00
C LEU A 530 16.83 2.21 13.92
N CYS A 531 17.82 3.03 14.27
CA CYS A 531 18.60 3.81 13.29
C CYS A 531 19.27 2.90 12.24
N TYR A 532 19.90 1.80 12.69
CA TYR A 532 20.48 0.79 11.80
C TYR A 532 19.42 0.13 10.92
N ALA A 533 18.30 -0.29 11.51
CA ALA A 533 17.22 -0.96 10.78
C ALA A 533 16.67 -0.09 9.64
N ILE A 534 16.55 1.22 9.85
CA ILE A 534 16.10 2.18 8.84
C ILE A 534 17.12 2.33 7.71
N ALA A 535 18.40 2.51 8.05
CA ALA A 535 19.44 2.68 7.05
C ALA A 535 19.61 1.42 6.19
N HIS A 536 19.63 0.23 6.80
CA HIS A 536 19.64 -1.04 6.08
C HIS A 536 18.40 -1.23 5.21
N ASN A 537 17.21 -0.92 5.74
CA ASN A 537 15.99 -1.03 4.97
C ASN A 537 16.00 -0.14 3.74
N TYR A 538 16.43 1.12 3.87
CA TYR A 538 16.57 2.05 2.76
C TYR A 538 17.57 1.53 1.70
N LEU A 539 18.75 1.09 2.12
CA LEU A 539 19.78 0.56 1.22
C LEU A 539 19.30 -0.70 0.49
N ASN A 540 18.60 -1.61 1.17
CA ASN A 540 18.14 -2.86 0.57
C ASN A 540 16.89 -2.69 -0.31
N ARG A 541 15.96 -1.80 0.07
CA ARG A 541 14.63 -1.69 -0.58
C ARG A 541 14.53 -0.58 -1.60
N VAL A 542 15.24 0.54 -1.41
CA VAL A 542 15.19 1.70 -2.31
C VAL A 542 16.42 1.71 -3.22
N VAL A 543 17.62 1.63 -2.63
CA VAL A 543 18.87 1.64 -3.44
C VAL A 543 19.04 0.30 -4.17
N GLY A 544 18.88 -0.82 -3.46
CA GLY A 544 19.00 -2.16 -4.00
C GLY A 544 20.38 -2.41 -4.61
N LYS A 545 20.44 -2.83 -5.88
CA LYS A 545 21.70 -3.07 -6.61
C LYS A 545 22.21 -1.85 -7.39
N ARG A 546 21.63 -0.67 -7.18
CA ARG A 546 22.06 0.55 -7.88
C ARG A 546 23.42 1.03 -7.40
N ARG A 547 24.07 1.82 -8.25
CA ARG A 547 25.39 2.38 -7.95
C ARG A 547 25.28 3.38 -6.80
N ILE A 548 25.98 3.13 -5.70
CA ILE A 548 26.26 4.16 -4.71
C ILE A 548 27.56 4.84 -5.12
N GLY A 549 27.49 6.14 -5.39
CA GLY A 549 28.64 6.94 -5.80
C GLY A 549 29.54 7.34 -4.64
N LYS A 550 30.49 8.24 -4.92
CA LYS A 550 31.50 8.70 -3.94
C LYS A 550 31.05 9.94 -3.17
N ARG A 551 30.15 10.73 -3.75
CA ARG A 551 29.77 12.05 -3.23
C ARG A 551 28.28 12.03 -2.95
N ILE A 552 27.95 11.49 -1.77
CA ILE A 552 26.58 11.16 -1.37
C ILE A 552 26.00 12.29 -0.53
N MET A 553 24.90 12.88 -0.99
CA MET A 553 24.13 13.84 -0.20
C MET A 553 22.93 13.15 0.46
N PHE A 554 22.74 13.37 1.76
CA PHE A 554 21.62 12.81 2.53
C PHE A 554 20.63 13.91 2.95
N LEU A 555 19.38 13.75 2.52
CA LEU A 555 18.30 14.73 2.58
C LEU A 555 17.04 14.17 3.26
N GLY A 556 16.08 15.06 3.49
CA GLY A 556 14.79 14.73 4.10
C GLY A 556 14.81 14.78 5.62
N GLY A 557 13.66 14.51 6.25
CA GLY A 557 13.49 14.66 7.70
C GLY A 557 14.48 13.86 8.55
N PRO A 558 14.69 12.56 8.30
CA PRO A 558 15.64 11.74 9.07
C PRO A 558 17.11 12.17 8.97
N SER A 559 17.49 12.93 7.92
CA SER A 559 18.83 13.52 7.84
C SER A 559 19.08 14.61 8.91
N LEU A 560 18.03 15.07 9.60
CA LEU A 560 18.14 15.96 10.77
C LEU A 560 18.54 15.20 12.04
N ASN A 561 18.48 13.86 12.04
CA ASN A 561 18.80 13.03 13.20
C ASN A 561 20.21 12.44 13.08
N LYS A 562 21.13 12.85 13.97
CA LYS A 562 22.51 12.36 13.96
C LYS A 562 22.65 10.85 14.10
N GLY A 563 21.77 10.20 14.86
CA GLY A 563 21.79 8.75 15.03
C GLY A 563 21.57 8.02 13.69
N VAL A 564 20.66 8.53 12.86
CA VAL A 564 20.40 7.99 11.51
C VAL A 564 21.58 8.26 10.57
N VAL A 565 22.16 9.47 10.62
CA VAL A 565 23.36 9.81 9.83
C VAL A 565 24.54 8.91 10.20
N ALA A 566 24.78 8.71 11.49
CA ALA A 566 25.82 7.82 12.01
C ALA A 566 25.61 6.37 11.54
N ALA A 567 24.36 5.89 11.52
CA ALA A 567 24.04 4.56 11.03
C ALA A 567 24.41 4.40 9.54
N PHE A 568 24.05 5.37 8.68
CA PHE A 568 24.46 5.35 7.27
C PHE A 568 25.97 5.41 7.11
N GLU A 569 26.67 6.27 7.85
CA GLU A 569 28.13 6.36 7.79
C GLU A 569 28.80 5.04 8.20
N ASN A 570 28.31 4.42 9.27
CA ASN A 570 28.82 3.13 9.75
C ASN A 570 28.60 2.00 8.73
N ILE A 571 27.43 1.95 8.08
CA ILE A 571 27.12 0.92 7.08
C ILE A 571 27.91 1.12 5.78
N LEU A 572 28.03 2.36 5.31
CA LEU A 572 28.69 2.68 4.04
C LEU A 572 30.22 2.74 4.16
N GLY A 573 30.74 2.97 5.36
CA GLY A 573 32.16 3.16 5.61
C GLY A 573 32.72 4.47 5.01
N GLN A 574 31.87 5.42 4.58
CA GLN A 574 32.24 6.71 4.00
C GLN A 574 31.33 7.83 4.52
N GLY A 575 31.87 9.06 4.55
CA GLY A 575 31.13 10.24 5.01
C GLY A 575 30.06 10.69 4.03
N LEU A 576 28.98 11.26 4.55
CA LEU A 576 27.86 11.82 3.80
C LEU A 576 27.97 13.34 3.78
N ILE A 577 27.30 13.97 2.81
CA ILE A 577 27.09 15.42 2.77
C ILE A 577 25.70 15.70 3.32
N VAL A 578 25.64 16.44 4.42
CA VAL A 578 24.41 16.80 5.12
C VAL A 578 24.36 18.32 5.18
N PRO A 579 23.86 19.01 4.12
CA PRO A 579 24.01 20.46 4.03
C PRO A 579 23.11 21.20 5.04
N ARG A 580 23.42 22.48 5.27
CA ARG A 580 22.49 23.40 5.95
C ARG A 580 21.19 23.48 5.12
N HIS A 581 20.07 23.60 5.81
CA HIS A 581 18.73 23.78 5.21
C HIS A 581 18.25 22.60 4.35
N ARG A 582 18.84 21.41 4.51
CA ARG A 582 18.50 20.17 3.80
C ARG A 582 17.04 19.75 3.86
N GLU A 583 16.31 20.16 4.90
CA GLU A 583 14.89 19.85 5.08
C GLU A 583 13.97 20.62 4.11
N VAL A 584 14.47 21.70 3.51
CA VAL A 584 13.76 22.51 2.49
C VAL A 584 14.42 22.44 1.11
N LEU A 585 15.32 21.47 0.87
CA LEU A 585 16.11 21.44 -0.36
C LEU A 585 15.27 21.29 -1.64
N GLY A 586 14.16 20.54 -1.59
CA GLY A 586 13.23 20.44 -2.72
C GLY A 586 12.62 21.81 -3.06
N ALA A 587 12.18 22.56 -2.06
CA ALA A 587 11.68 23.93 -2.24
C ALA A 587 12.78 24.85 -2.78
N TYR A 588 14.00 24.75 -2.24
CA TYR A 588 15.16 25.52 -2.70
C TYR A 588 15.49 25.26 -4.18
N GLY A 589 15.55 24.00 -4.59
CA GLY A 589 15.81 23.64 -5.98
C GLY A 589 14.70 24.05 -6.95
N ALA A 590 13.43 24.06 -6.51
CA ALA A 590 12.33 24.62 -7.27
C ALA A 590 12.49 26.15 -7.45
N ALA A 591 12.85 26.87 -6.38
CA ALA A 591 13.10 28.31 -6.41
C ALA A 591 14.26 28.67 -7.35
N LEU A 592 15.35 27.90 -7.32
CA LEU A 592 16.49 28.06 -8.23
C LEU A 592 16.07 27.87 -9.69
N LYS A 593 15.21 26.89 -9.97
CA LYS A 593 14.79 26.61 -11.34
C LYS A 593 13.91 27.71 -11.93
N ILE A 594 12.97 28.23 -11.14
CA ILE A 594 12.14 29.35 -11.62
C ILE A 594 12.95 30.64 -11.76
N LYS A 595 13.92 30.87 -10.86
CA LYS A 595 14.88 31.97 -11.03
C LYS A 595 15.62 31.86 -12.35
N GLU A 596 16.20 30.70 -12.67
CA GLU A 596 16.89 30.47 -13.94
C GLU A 596 15.96 30.75 -15.13
N GLN A 597 14.72 30.27 -15.08
CA GLN A 597 13.73 30.50 -16.14
C GLN A 597 13.36 31.98 -16.28
N MET A 598 13.06 32.68 -15.19
CA MET A 598 12.69 34.10 -15.23
C MET A 598 13.85 35.00 -15.70
N ILE A 599 15.10 34.59 -15.45
CA ILE A 599 16.29 35.32 -15.95
C ILE A 599 16.56 34.99 -17.42
N SER A 600 16.36 33.73 -17.85
CA SER A 600 16.75 33.24 -19.19
C SER A 600 15.68 33.41 -20.27
N SER A 601 14.41 33.50 -19.90
CA SER A 601 13.31 33.61 -20.85
C SER A 601 12.71 35.01 -20.83
N GLU A 602 12.28 35.50 -22.00
CA GLU A 602 11.40 36.66 -22.18
C GLU A 602 10.00 36.46 -21.54
N LYS A 603 9.87 35.59 -20.53
CA LYS A 603 8.66 35.53 -19.70
C LYS A 603 8.61 36.84 -18.91
N GLY A 604 7.53 37.58 -19.10
CA GLY A 604 7.27 38.84 -18.40
C GLY A 604 7.05 38.64 -16.90
N GLU A 605 6.34 39.59 -16.27
CA GLU A 605 6.04 39.54 -14.83
C GLU A 605 5.35 38.22 -14.43
N SER A 606 5.61 37.77 -13.19
CA SER A 606 5.02 36.56 -12.60
C SER A 606 3.50 36.57 -12.72
N HIS A 607 2.91 35.40 -12.99
CA HIS A 607 1.47 35.20 -13.01
C HIS A 607 0.89 34.95 -11.61
N PHE A 608 1.72 34.95 -10.57
CA PHE A 608 1.28 34.75 -9.19
C PHE A 608 0.15 35.72 -8.83
N ARG A 609 -0.95 35.21 -8.28
CA ARG A 609 -2.15 36.00 -7.97
C ARG A 609 -2.00 36.94 -6.75
N GLY A 610 -0.84 36.97 -6.11
CA GLY A 610 -0.54 37.81 -4.93
C GLY A 610 -0.82 37.12 -3.60
N LEU A 611 -0.09 37.53 -2.54
CA LEU A 611 -0.19 36.94 -1.20
C LEU A 611 -1.57 37.14 -0.58
N ASP A 612 -2.10 38.36 -0.59
CA ASP A 612 -3.38 38.68 0.07
C ASP A 612 -4.57 37.92 -0.54
N ASN A 613 -4.58 37.77 -1.87
CA ASN A 613 -5.63 37.00 -2.55
C ASN A 613 -5.60 35.52 -2.14
N CYS A 614 -4.40 34.94 -2.03
CA CYS A 614 -4.26 33.54 -1.61
C CYS A 614 -4.61 33.36 -0.13
N ILE A 615 -4.12 34.22 0.75
CA ILE A 615 -4.33 34.12 2.20
C ILE A 615 -5.82 34.24 2.56
N ASN A 616 -6.55 35.13 1.89
CA ASN A 616 -7.96 35.41 2.19
C ASN A 616 -8.95 34.53 1.40
N ASP A 617 -8.46 33.65 0.53
CA ASP A 617 -9.29 32.72 -0.25
C ASP A 617 -10.03 31.74 0.68
N ARG A 618 -11.35 31.62 0.50
CA ARG A 618 -12.19 30.74 1.32
C ARG A 618 -12.19 29.29 0.84
N MET A 619 -11.59 29.03 -0.32
CA MET A 619 -11.54 27.71 -0.95
C MET A 619 -12.92 27.09 -1.17
N ASP A 620 -13.92 27.93 -1.48
CA ASP A 620 -15.26 27.45 -1.77
C ASP A 620 -15.22 26.54 -3.01
N TYR A 621 -15.87 25.37 -2.92
CA TYR A 621 -15.91 24.40 -4.02
C TYR A 621 -17.32 23.86 -4.25
N THR A 622 -17.55 23.42 -5.48
CA THR A 622 -18.74 22.66 -5.85
C THR A 622 -18.36 21.21 -6.12
N GLU A 623 -19.16 20.28 -5.60
CA GLU A 623 -19.00 18.85 -5.89
C GLU A 623 -19.87 18.44 -7.08
N LYS A 624 -19.29 17.70 -8.02
CA LYS A 624 -20.02 17.10 -9.15
C LYS A 624 -19.52 15.70 -9.43
N VAL A 625 -20.42 14.82 -9.85
CA VAL A 625 -20.04 13.52 -10.42
C VAL A 625 -19.48 13.75 -11.82
N CYS A 626 -18.35 13.11 -12.13
CA CYS A 626 -17.69 13.20 -13.42
C CYS A 626 -18.57 12.58 -14.51
N MET A 627 -19.08 13.43 -15.40
CA MET A 627 -19.85 13.02 -16.59
C MET A 627 -19.09 13.30 -17.90
N ALA A 628 -17.79 13.59 -17.81
CA ALA A 628 -17.00 14.01 -18.98
C ALA A 628 -16.75 12.88 -20.00
N ASP A 629 -17.07 11.63 -19.64
CA ASP A 629 -17.14 10.53 -20.59
C ASP A 629 -18.39 9.70 -20.25
N PRO A 630 -19.41 9.72 -21.12
CA PRO A 630 -20.65 8.98 -20.90
C PRO A 630 -20.46 7.46 -20.79
N SER A 631 -19.34 6.94 -21.32
CA SER A 631 -18.97 5.51 -21.24
C SER A 631 -18.12 5.17 -20.00
N CYS A 632 -17.80 6.16 -19.16
CA CYS A 632 -16.99 5.97 -17.96
C CYS A 632 -17.86 5.54 -16.77
N HIS A 633 -17.67 4.31 -16.30
CA HIS A 633 -18.42 3.73 -15.20
C HIS A 633 -17.90 4.12 -13.80
N ASN A 634 -16.75 4.82 -13.71
CA ASN A 634 -16.13 5.16 -12.41
C ASN A 634 -16.90 6.24 -11.63
N GLN A 635 -17.78 7.02 -12.29
CA GLN A 635 -18.62 8.07 -11.67
C GLN A 635 -17.90 8.90 -10.60
N CYS A 636 -16.65 9.29 -10.87
CA CYS A 636 -15.79 9.88 -9.85
C CYS A 636 -16.37 11.20 -9.33
N LYS A 637 -16.36 11.42 -8.02
CA LYS A 637 -16.65 12.75 -7.45
C LYS A 637 -15.49 13.70 -7.74
N LEU A 638 -15.84 14.87 -8.27
CA LEU A 638 -14.94 15.96 -8.58
C LEU A 638 -15.24 17.15 -7.67
N LYS A 639 -14.20 17.81 -7.18
CA LYS A 639 -14.29 19.11 -6.52
C LYS A 639 -13.84 20.19 -7.49
N ILE A 640 -14.69 21.17 -7.73
CA ILE A 640 -14.42 22.27 -8.66
C ILE A 640 -14.30 23.54 -7.83
N TYR A 641 -13.08 24.06 -7.74
CA TYR A 641 -12.77 25.34 -7.10
C TYR A 641 -12.73 26.45 -8.15
N ASP A 642 -13.04 27.66 -7.71
CA ASP A 642 -12.89 28.87 -8.50
C ASP A 642 -11.89 29.79 -7.81
N PHE A 643 -10.72 29.98 -8.44
CA PHE A 643 -9.64 30.83 -7.94
C PHE A 643 -9.50 32.06 -8.84
N ASP A 644 -10.17 33.16 -8.47
CA ASP A 644 -10.25 34.41 -9.23
C ASP A 644 -10.76 34.24 -10.68
N GLY A 645 -11.84 33.49 -10.86
CA GLY A 645 -12.41 33.18 -12.18
C GLY A 645 -11.75 32.00 -12.89
N ARG A 646 -10.71 31.40 -12.31
CA ARG A 646 -10.04 30.21 -12.84
C ARG A 646 -10.59 28.95 -12.20
N ARG A 647 -11.27 28.14 -13.01
CA ARG A 647 -11.74 26.83 -12.56
C ARG A 647 -10.58 25.85 -12.42
N SER A 648 -10.44 25.28 -11.23
CA SER A 648 -9.50 24.20 -10.94
C SER A 648 -10.29 22.97 -10.47
N VAL A 649 -10.11 21.85 -11.17
CA VAL A 649 -10.90 20.63 -10.96
C VAL A 649 -10.02 19.56 -10.33
N TRP A 650 -10.48 19.01 -9.22
CA TRP A 650 -9.76 18.00 -8.44
C TRP A 650 -10.61 16.75 -8.26
N GLY A 651 -9.95 15.63 -8.01
CA GLY A 651 -10.59 14.32 -7.96
C GLY A 651 -10.56 13.62 -9.31
N GLY A 652 -11.27 12.49 -9.40
CA GLY A 652 -11.17 11.62 -10.56
C GLY A 652 -10.08 10.57 -10.42
N GLU A 653 -10.44 9.30 -10.58
CA GLU A 653 -9.52 8.17 -10.52
C GLU A 653 -8.72 7.99 -11.82
N CYS A 654 -9.17 8.60 -12.91
CA CYS A 654 -8.55 8.48 -14.24
C CYS A 654 -7.47 9.53 -14.53
N GLY A 655 -7.10 10.35 -13.54
CA GLY A 655 -6.15 11.45 -13.69
C GLY A 655 -6.55 12.47 -14.78
N ARG A 656 -7.84 12.55 -15.16
CA ARG A 656 -8.31 13.45 -16.24
C ARG A 656 -8.09 14.92 -15.93
N TYR A 657 -8.21 15.27 -14.65
CA TYR A 657 -8.14 16.65 -14.17
C TYR A 657 -6.86 16.96 -13.38
N GLU A 658 -5.98 15.98 -13.19
CA GLU A 658 -4.61 16.21 -12.68
C GLU A 658 -3.78 16.81 -13.84
N ILE A 659 -4.04 18.07 -14.20
CA ILE A 659 -3.35 18.78 -15.29
C ILE A 659 -2.27 19.70 -14.70
N THR A 660 -1.08 19.65 -15.32
CA THR A 660 -0.01 20.63 -15.17
C THR A 660 -0.23 21.77 -16.17
N LYS A 661 -0.29 23.02 -15.71
CA LYS A 661 -0.03 24.17 -16.60
C LYS A 661 1.38 24.00 -17.20
N GLY A 662 1.49 23.85 -18.52
CA GLY A 662 2.77 23.69 -19.23
C GLY A 662 3.07 22.28 -19.75
N ALA A 663 2.17 21.30 -19.63
CA ALA A 663 2.30 20.05 -20.40
C ALA A 663 2.28 20.39 -21.90
N GLY A 664 3.29 19.91 -22.63
CA GLY A 664 3.42 20.13 -24.07
C GLY A 664 2.23 19.59 -24.88
N LYS A 665 2.34 19.63 -26.21
CA LYS A 665 1.31 19.08 -27.10
C LYS A 665 1.04 17.61 -26.73
N LYS A 666 -0.23 17.23 -26.58
CA LYS A 666 -0.61 15.84 -26.31
C LYS A 666 -0.10 14.94 -27.42
N GLU A 667 0.53 13.83 -27.04
CA GLU A 667 1.00 12.81 -27.97
C GLU A 667 -0.08 11.79 -28.30
N VAL A 668 0.13 10.99 -29.35
CA VAL A 668 -0.81 9.92 -29.74
C VAL A 668 -0.86 8.84 -28.66
N ASN A 669 -2.07 8.41 -28.29
CA ASN A 669 -2.27 7.30 -27.35
C ASN A 669 -2.34 5.96 -28.10
N PHE A 670 -1.19 5.27 -28.24
CA PHE A 670 -1.12 3.99 -28.95
C PHE A 670 -1.78 2.81 -28.20
N PHE A 671 -2.05 2.93 -26.90
CA PHE A 671 -2.87 1.93 -26.20
C PHE A 671 -4.30 1.97 -26.73
N ARG A 672 -4.85 3.18 -26.91
CA ARG A 672 -6.18 3.35 -27.51
C ARG A 672 -6.22 2.88 -28.95
N GLN A 673 -5.17 3.18 -29.75
CA GLN A 673 -5.08 2.69 -31.12
C GLN A 673 -5.11 1.15 -31.18
N ARG A 674 -4.37 0.46 -30.28
CA ARG A 674 -4.40 -1.00 -30.18
C ARG A 674 -5.80 -1.51 -29.85
N ASP A 675 -6.51 -0.85 -28.94
CA ASP A 675 -7.87 -1.23 -28.58
C ASP A 675 -8.87 -1.01 -29.73
N ASP A 676 -8.71 0.05 -30.52
CA ASP A 676 -9.52 0.26 -31.72
C ASP A 676 -9.26 -0.85 -32.77
N ILE A 677 -8.00 -1.28 -32.93
CA ILE A 677 -7.66 -2.44 -33.78
C ILE A 677 -8.23 -3.74 -33.19
N TRP A 678 -8.20 -3.93 -31.86
CA TRP A 678 -8.78 -5.10 -31.22
C TRP A 678 -10.30 -5.15 -31.42
N GLU A 679 -11.00 -4.04 -31.23
CA GLU A 679 -12.45 -3.93 -31.39
C GLU A 679 -12.87 -4.26 -32.83
N LYS A 680 -12.12 -3.80 -33.84
CA LYS A 680 -12.33 -4.18 -35.26
C LYS A 680 -12.38 -5.70 -35.46
N TYR A 681 -11.64 -6.48 -34.67
CA TYR A 681 -11.61 -7.95 -34.80
C TYR A 681 -12.72 -8.66 -34.05
N VAL A 682 -13.37 -8.04 -33.07
CA VAL A 682 -14.43 -8.66 -32.25
C VAL A 682 -15.80 -7.98 -32.39
N ALA A 683 -15.88 -6.88 -33.14
CA ALA A 683 -17.09 -6.09 -33.31
C ALA A 683 -18.28 -6.95 -33.76
N GLY A 684 -19.38 -6.85 -33.02
CA GLY A 684 -20.61 -7.58 -33.29
C GLY A 684 -20.58 -9.07 -32.94
N LEU A 685 -19.47 -9.59 -32.41
CA LEU A 685 -19.32 -11.02 -32.08
C LEU A 685 -19.57 -11.34 -30.60
N TYR A 686 -19.83 -10.35 -29.76
CA TYR A 686 -20.07 -10.56 -28.33
C TYR A 686 -21.11 -9.59 -27.78
N ASP A 687 -21.69 -9.95 -26.64
CA ASP A 687 -22.50 -9.04 -25.81
C ASP A 687 -21.82 -8.77 -24.46
N VAL A 688 -22.30 -7.74 -23.76
CA VAL A 688 -21.82 -7.37 -22.43
C VAL A 688 -22.89 -7.71 -21.40
N ILE A 689 -22.54 -8.52 -20.40
CA ILE A 689 -23.45 -8.87 -19.29
C ILE A 689 -23.78 -7.63 -18.46
N LYS A 690 -25.06 -7.50 -18.11
CA LYS A 690 -25.57 -6.47 -17.20
C LYS A 690 -26.03 -7.14 -15.89
N ASP A 691 -27.04 -6.58 -15.24
CA ASP A 691 -27.57 -7.16 -14.01
C ASP A 691 -28.40 -8.42 -14.26
N GLU A 692 -29.18 -8.45 -15.34
CA GLU A 692 -30.05 -9.57 -15.69
C GLU A 692 -29.31 -10.73 -16.39
N PRO A 693 -29.68 -11.99 -16.10
CA PRO A 693 -29.16 -13.15 -16.84
C PRO A 693 -29.51 -13.11 -18.34
N ILE A 694 -28.52 -13.41 -19.18
CA ILE A 694 -28.67 -13.63 -20.63
C ILE A 694 -28.18 -15.03 -20.96
N VAL A 695 -29.09 -15.99 -20.95
CA VAL A 695 -28.80 -17.41 -21.25
C VAL A 695 -28.82 -17.72 -22.75
N GLU A 696 -29.48 -16.88 -23.54
CA GLU A 696 -29.61 -17.03 -24.99
C GLU A 696 -29.72 -15.66 -25.65
N VAL A 697 -29.16 -15.50 -26.85
CA VAL A 697 -29.27 -14.30 -27.70
C VAL A 697 -29.47 -14.76 -29.13
N ASP A 698 -30.49 -14.25 -29.82
CA ASP A 698 -30.81 -14.60 -31.22
C ASP A 698 -30.85 -16.12 -31.51
N GLY A 699 -31.42 -16.91 -30.59
CA GLY A 699 -31.50 -18.37 -30.73
C GLY A 699 -30.21 -19.13 -30.39
N ARG A 700 -29.15 -18.41 -29.97
CA ARG A 700 -27.82 -18.98 -29.68
C ARG A 700 -27.56 -19.00 -28.17
N PRO A 701 -27.16 -20.16 -27.60
CA PRO A 701 -26.81 -20.24 -26.18
C PRO A 701 -25.59 -19.37 -25.87
N THR A 702 -25.62 -18.68 -24.73
CA THR A 702 -24.52 -17.78 -24.35
C THR A 702 -23.37 -18.51 -23.66
N ILE A 703 -22.16 -17.97 -23.83
CA ILE A 703 -20.97 -18.40 -23.11
C ILE A 703 -20.27 -17.20 -22.48
N GLY A 704 -20.28 -17.17 -21.15
CA GLY A 704 -19.62 -16.15 -20.36
C GLY A 704 -18.10 -16.30 -20.42
N ILE A 705 -17.40 -15.24 -20.80
CA ILE A 705 -15.94 -15.18 -20.83
C ILE A 705 -15.51 -14.03 -19.93
N GLN A 706 -14.63 -14.29 -18.96
CA GLN A 706 -14.11 -13.23 -18.10
C GLN A 706 -13.26 -12.24 -18.89
N ARG A 707 -13.47 -10.93 -18.71
CA ARG A 707 -12.66 -9.88 -19.34
C ARG A 707 -11.42 -9.55 -18.49
N SER A 708 -10.59 -10.56 -18.21
CA SER A 708 -9.40 -10.45 -17.35
C SER A 708 -8.33 -11.49 -17.65
N LEU A 709 -7.13 -11.33 -17.06
CA LEU A 709 -6.00 -12.28 -17.14
C LEU A 709 -5.66 -12.70 -18.59
N TYR A 710 -5.74 -14.00 -18.89
CA TYR A 710 -5.37 -14.54 -20.20
C TYR A 710 -6.31 -14.10 -21.33
N THR A 711 -7.54 -13.68 -21.03
CA THR A 711 -8.47 -13.19 -22.05
C THR A 711 -7.95 -11.92 -22.70
N MET A 712 -7.19 -11.09 -21.96
CA MET A 712 -6.54 -9.89 -22.50
C MET A 712 -5.60 -10.21 -23.66
N GLN A 713 -5.10 -11.43 -23.72
CA GLN A 713 -4.26 -11.95 -24.80
C GLN A 713 -5.05 -12.77 -25.84
N THR A 714 -5.97 -13.62 -25.38
CA THR A 714 -6.57 -14.70 -26.19
C THR A 714 -8.03 -14.46 -26.58
N ALA A 715 -8.60 -13.29 -26.26
CA ALA A 715 -10.01 -12.98 -26.51
C ALA A 715 -10.42 -13.17 -27.97
N ILE A 716 -9.60 -12.72 -28.94
CA ILE A 716 -9.94 -12.83 -30.36
C ILE A 716 -10.09 -14.30 -30.74
N MET A 717 -9.16 -15.16 -30.31
CA MET A 717 -9.27 -16.60 -30.54
C MET A 717 -10.58 -17.17 -29.94
N TRP A 718 -10.89 -16.89 -28.67
CA TRP A 718 -12.05 -17.50 -28.02
C TRP A 718 -13.40 -16.97 -28.51
N VAL A 719 -13.50 -15.67 -28.80
CA VAL A 719 -14.72 -15.07 -29.36
C VAL A 719 -15.03 -15.69 -30.72
N HIS A 720 -14.04 -15.76 -31.62
CA HIS A 720 -14.22 -16.38 -32.94
C HIS A 720 -14.49 -17.88 -32.84
N PHE A 721 -13.85 -18.59 -31.91
CA PHE A 721 -14.06 -20.02 -31.72
C PHE A 721 -15.51 -20.33 -31.32
N PHE A 722 -16.05 -19.65 -30.31
CA PHE A 722 -17.41 -19.89 -29.85
C PHE A 722 -18.47 -19.34 -30.80
N ASP A 723 -18.22 -18.19 -31.42
CA ASP A 723 -19.12 -17.64 -32.43
C ASP A 723 -19.31 -18.61 -33.61
N HIS A 724 -18.20 -19.17 -34.12
CA HIS A 724 -18.22 -20.13 -35.21
C HIS A 724 -18.91 -21.46 -34.85
N LEU A 725 -18.93 -21.85 -33.57
CA LEU A 725 -19.65 -23.02 -33.07
C LEU A 725 -21.15 -22.77 -32.80
N GLY A 726 -21.63 -21.55 -33.02
CA GLY A 726 -23.02 -21.14 -32.82
C GLY A 726 -23.36 -20.71 -31.40
N PHE A 727 -22.38 -20.42 -30.55
CA PHE A 727 -22.57 -19.89 -29.18
C PHE A 727 -22.36 -18.40 -29.16
N ARG A 728 -23.14 -17.62 -28.42
CA ARG A 728 -22.92 -16.17 -28.28
C ARG A 728 -21.93 -15.86 -27.15
N PRO A 729 -20.71 -15.36 -27.42
CA PRO A 729 -19.79 -14.90 -26.38
C PRO A 729 -20.37 -13.72 -25.59
N VAL A 730 -20.18 -13.75 -24.27
CA VAL A 730 -20.62 -12.68 -23.37
C VAL A 730 -19.46 -12.28 -22.46
N PHE A 731 -19.02 -11.02 -22.55
CA PHE A 731 -18.04 -10.46 -21.62
C PHE A 731 -18.74 -9.73 -20.47
N THR A 732 -18.03 -9.54 -19.37
CA THR A 732 -18.36 -8.47 -18.42
C THR A 732 -18.06 -7.09 -18.99
N SER A 733 -18.64 -6.07 -18.37
CA SER A 733 -18.17 -4.69 -18.51
C SER A 733 -16.65 -4.58 -18.25
N PRO A 734 -15.98 -3.54 -18.79
CA PRO A 734 -14.63 -3.19 -18.37
C PRO A 734 -14.52 -3.13 -16.85
N THR A 735 -13.36 -3.50 -16.31
CA THR A 735 -13.10 -3.55 -14.87
C THR A 735 -13.42 -2.21 -14.22
N ASP A 736 -14.34 -2.22 -13.26
CA ASP A 736 -14.68 -1.08 -12.41
C ASP A 736 -14.41 -1.39 -10.93
N ASN A 737 -14.69 -0.43 -10.04
CA ASN A 737 -14.48 -0.61 -8.61
C ASN A 737 -15.40 -1.68 -8.00
N HIS A 738 -16.58 -1.92 -8.58
CA HIS A 738 -17.50 -2.94 -8.09
C HIS A 738 -16.96 -4.34 -8.38
N ILE A 739 -16.54 -4.59 -9.63
CA ILE A 739 -15.89 -5.84 -10.04
C ILE A 739 -14.61 -6.06 -9.22
N ALA A 740 -13.75 -5.05 -9.10
CA ALA A 740 -12.52 -5.18 -8.33
C ALA A 740 -12.79 -5.51 -6.85
N ALA A 741 -13.73 -4.82 -6.19
CA ALA A 741 -14.09 -5.08 -4.80
C ALA A 741 -14.70 -6.48 -4.62
N ALA A 742 -15.62 -6.87 -5.51
CA ALA A 742 -16.25 -8.18 -5.50
C ALA A 742 -15.22 -9.32 -5.65
N GLY A 743 -14.16 -9.07 -6.43
CA GLY A 743 -13.04 -9.99 -6.60
C GLY A 743 -12.13 -10.09 -5.37
N ILE A 744 -11.81 -8.96 -4.73
CA ILE A 744 -11.05 -8.93 -3.46
C ILE A 744 -11.82 -9.70 -2.37
N GLU A 745 -13.13 -9.48 -2.27
CA GLU A 745 -14.01 -10.15 -1.30
C GLU A 745 -14.11 -11.66 -1.51
N ALA A 746 -14.01 -12.12 -2.76
CA ALA A 746 -14.08 -13.53 -3.09
C ALA A 746 -12.74 -14.27 -2.87
N MET A 747 -11.64 -13.57 -2.57
CA MET A 747 -10.34 -14.22 -2.42
C MET A 747 -10.29 -15.13 -1.20
N THR A 748 -9.81 -16.36 -1.42
CA THR A 748 -9.48 -17.31 -0.36
C THR A 748 -8.00 -17.31 0.00
N ALA A 749 -7.16 -16.67 -0.82
CA ALA A 749 -5.72 -16.56 -0.64
C ALA A 749 -5.19 -15.22 -1.18
N GLU A 750 -4.08 -14.77 -0.64
CA GLU A 750 -3.41 -13.55 -1.07
C GLU A 750 -2.65 -13.74 -2.39
N THR A 751 -3.00 -12.94 -3.40
CA THR A 751 -2.46 -13.02 -4.76
C THR A 751 -2.23 -11.63 -5.36
N CYS A 752 -1.69 -11.54 -6.58
CA CYS A 752 -1.55 -10.27 -7.29
C CYS A 752 -2.92 -9.73 -7.73
N PHE A 753 -3.05 -8.40 -7.81
CA PHE A 753 -4.33 -7.73 -8.10
C PHE A 753 -5.08 -8.22 -9.35
N PRO A 754 -4.42 -8.56 -10.48
CA PRO A 754 -5.12 -9.10 -11.66
C PRO A 754 -5.87 -10.42 -11.40
N VAL A 755 -5.36 -11.26 -10.49
CA VAL A 755 -6.03 -12.53 -10.10
C VAL A 755 -7.25 -12.25 -9.25
N LYS A 756 -7.18 -11.25 -8.37
CA LYS A 756 -8.32 -10.77 -7.59
C LYS A 756 -9.43 -10.24 -8.50
N VAL A 757 -9.07 -9.37 -9.44
CA VAL A 757 -9.98 -8.83 -10.47
C VAL A 757 -10.66 -9.95 -11.26
N SER A 758 -9.93 -11.01 -11.63
CA SER A 758 -10.52 -12.18 -12.30
C SER A 758 -11.67 -12.82 -11.52
N HIS A 759 -11.57 -12.95 -10.19
CA HIS A 759 -12.67 -13.49 -9.41
C HIS A 759 -13.90 -12.58 -9.41
N GLY A 760 -13.69 -11.26 -9.47
CA GLY A 760 -14.76 -10.29 -9.63
C GLY A 760 -15.50 -10.47 -10.94
N HIS A 761 -14.77 -10.61 -12.05
CA HIS A 761 -15.37 -10.87 -13.36
C HIS A 761 -16.14 -12.19 -13.41
N VAL A 762 -15.58 -13.24 -12.80
CA VAL A 762 -16.24 -14.54 -12.77
C VAL A 762 -17.49 -14.49 -11.89
N LYS A 763 -17.43 -13.85 -10.72
CA LYS A 763 -18.61 -13.62 -9.86
C LYS A 763 -19.72 -12.84 -10.59
N ALA A 764 -19.36 -11.91 -11.47
CA ALA A 764 -20.31 -11.17 -12.28
C ALA A 764 -20.97 -12.01 -13.40
N LEU A 765 -20.38 -13.16 -13.79
CA LEU A 765 -20.89 -14.05 -14.85
C LEU A 765 -21.62 -15.29 -14.33
N ILE A 766 -21.24 -15.82 -13.17
CA ILE A 766 -21.80 -17.07 -12.62
C ILE A 766 -23.33 -16.96 -12.52
N GLY A 767 -24.02 -17.96 -13.07
CA GLY A 767 -25.48 -18.04 -13.07
C GLY A 767 -26.18 -17.06 -14.02
N LYS A 768 -25.43 -16.19 -14.72
CA LYS A 768 -25.99 -15.19 -15.65
C LYS A 768 -25.85 -15.56 -17.12
N THR A 769 -25.00 -16.51 -17.47
CA THR A 769 -24.84 -17.03 -18.83
C THR A 769 -25.15 -18.54 -18.86
N ARG A 770 -25.49 -19.08 -20.04
CA ARG A 770 -25.81 -20.51 -20.16
C ARG A 770 -24.62 -21.40 -19.82
N TYR A 771 -23.44 -21.04 -20.33
CA TYR A 771 -22.18 -21.64 -19.95
C TYR A 771 -21.20 -20.58 -19.45
N LEU A 772 -20.23 -20.99 -18.65
CA LEU A 772 -19.11 -20.16 -18.20
C LEU A 772 -17.81 -20.79 -18.67
N PHE A 773 -17.02 -20.05 -19.44
CA PHE A 773 -15.73 -20.50 -19.97
C PHE A 773 -14.57 -20.04 -19.08
N LEU A 774 -13.93 -20.99 -18.40
CA LEU A 774 -12.69 -20.77 -17.62
C LEU A 774 -11.65 -21.84 -17.98
N PRO A 775 -10.88 -21.67 -19.08
CA PRO A 775 -9.82 -22.61 -19.42
C PRO A 775 -8.65 -22.52 -18.44
N VAL A 776 -7.91 -23.62 -18.35
CA VAL A 776 -6.59 -23.71 -17.71
C VAL A 776 -5.54 -23.69 -18.83
N LEU A 777 -4.91 -22.54 -19.03
CA LEU A 777 -3.85 -22.40 -20.06
C LEU A 777 -2.50 -22.74 -19.45
N ILE A 778 -1.90 -23.85 -19.87
CA ILE A 778 -0.63 -24.35 -19.33
C ILE A 778 0.55 -23.60 -19.95
N ASN A 779 0.64 -23.63 -21.28
CA ASN A 779 1.70 -23.03 -22.05
C ASN A 779 1.15 -22.25 -23.25
N MET A 780 2.05 -21.55 -23.94
CA MET A 780 1.74 -20.72 -25.11
C MET A 780 2.72 -21.00 -26.26
N GLU A 781 2.32 -20.60 -27.47
CA GLU A 781 3.19 -20.60 -28.64
C GLU A 781 4.46 -19.79 -28.32
N THR A 782 5.62 -20.39 -28.59
CA THR A 782 6.95 -19.82 -28.40
C THR A 782 7.66 -19.64 -29.74
N ILE A 783 8.68 -18.79 -29.78
CA ILE A 783 9.44 -18.53 -31.01
C ILE A 783 10.23 -19.78 -31.42
N SER A 784 10.86 -20.46 -30.46
CA SER A 784 11.55 -21.72 -30.69
C SER A 784 10.92 -22.89 -29.92
N ALA A 785 11.11 -24.11 -30.42
CA ALA A 785 10.50 -25.31 -29.85
C ALA A 785 11.08 -25.71 -28.49
N ASP A 786 12.34 -25.34 -28.21
CA ASP A 786 13.06 -25.64 -26.97
C ASP A 786 12.65 -24.74 -25.78
N GLU A 787 12.09 -23.56 -26.06
CA GLU A 787 11.57 -22.66 -25.02
C GLU A 787 10.45 -23.30 -24.20
N LYS A 788 10.38 -23.01 -22.91
CA LYS A 788 9.38 -23.61 -22.01
C LYS A 788 7.97 -23.06 -22.25
N GLY A 789 7.82 -21.75 -22.31
CA GLY A 789 6.56 -21.11 -22.72
C GLY A 789 5.40 -21.20 -21.72
N PHE A 790 5.64 -21.44 -20.43
CA PHE A 790 4.54 -21.59 -19.47
C PHE A 790 3.88 -20.25 -19.11
N TYR A 791 2.58 -20.28 -18.83
CA TYR A 791 1.92 -19.19 -18.10
C TYR A 791 2.39 -19.16 -16.63
N CYS A 792 2.12 -18.07 -15.90
CA CYS A 792 2.47 -18.06 -14.48
C CYS A 792 1.54 -19.02 -13.69
N PRO A 793 2.01 -19.60 -12.58
CA PRO A 793 1.22 -20.57 -11.81
C PRO A 793 -0.14 -20.05 -11.35
N LEU A 794 -0.24 -18.76 -11.00
CA LEU A 794 -1.53 -18.15 -10.60
C LEU A 794 -2.53 -18.08 -11.77
N VAL A 795 -2.05 -17.84 -12.99
CA VAL A 795 -2.90 -17.84 -14.19
C VAL A 795 -3.33 -19.27 -14.54
N GLN A 796 -2.42 -20.24 -14.44
CA GLN A 796 -2.74 -21.67 -14.62
C GLN A 796 -3.77 -22.15 -13.59
N ALA A 797 -3.58 -21.76 -12.32
CA ALA A 797 -4.43 -22.17 -11.22
C ALA A 797 -5.78 -21.41 -11.15
N ASN A 798 -5.99 -20.39 -11.99
CA ASN A 798 -7.11 -19.47 -11.85
C ASN A 798 -8.47 -20.16 -11.81
N LYS A 799 -8.72 -21.13 -12.69
CA LYS A 799 -9.96 -21.92 -12.67
C LYS A 799 -10.20 -22.56 -11.30
N TYR A 800 -9.17 -23.19 -10.74
CA TYR A 800 -9.28 -23.92 -9.47
C TYR A 800 -9.46 -22.98 -8.28
N MET A 801 -8.72 -21.87 -8.25
CA MET A 801 -8.86 -20.84 -7.21
C MET A 801 -10.26 -20.25 -7.21
N VAL A 802 -10.76 -19.84 -8.39
CA VAL A 802 -12.10 -19.23 -8.50
C VAL A 802 -13.19 -20.24 -8.18
N ASN A 803 -13.05 -21.49 -8.63
CA ASN A 803 -14.01 -22.53 -8.31
C ASN A 803 -14.07 -22.85 -6.81
N ALA A 804 -12.92 -22.89 -6.13
CA ALA A 804 -12.85 -23.07 -4.69
C ALA A 804 -13.46 -21.90 -3.91
N ALA A 805 -13.34 -20.68 -4.45
CA ALA A 805 -13.91 -19.47 -3.86
C ALA A 805 -15.42 -19.34 -4.06
N LEU A 806 -15.93 -19.66 -5.25
CA LEU A 806 -17.30 -19.31 -5.67
C LEU A 806 -18.24 -20.52 -5.84
N ASN A 807 -17.76 -21.74 -5.64
CA ASN A 807 -18.52 -22.99 -5.77
C ASN A 807 -19.32 -23.07 -7.08
N ILE A 808 -18.60 -22.99 -8.20
CA ILE A 808 -19.21 -22.92 -9.54
C ILE A 808 -19.88 -24.26 -9.90
N ASP A 809 -21.09 -24.21 -10.46
CA ASP A 809 -21.77 -25.39 -10.97
C ASP A 809 -21.00 -26.02 -12.14
N LYS A 810 -20.54 -27.26 -11.93
CA LYS A 810 -19.80 -28.07 -12.91
C LYS A 810 -20.57 -28.32 -14.20
N ASN A 811 -21.91 -28.29 -14.17
CA ASN A 811 -22.73 -28.51 -15.36
C ASN A 811 -22.73 -27.32 -16.32
N THR A 812 -22.45 -26.12 -15.82
CA THR A 812 -22.38 -24.89 -16.61
C THR A 812 -20.95 -24.47 -16.93
N LEU A 813 -19.95 -25.05 -16.24
CA LEU A 813 -18.54 -24.73 -16.38
C LEU A 813 -17.88 -25.49 -17.54
N ILE A 814 -17.45 -24.75 -18.55
CA ILE A 814 -16.56 -25.24 -19.62
C ILE A 814 -15.13 -24.83 -19.27
N GLY A 815 -14.35 -25.77 -18.73
CA GLY A 815 -13.02 -25.47 -18.18
C GLY A 815 -11.91 -26.43 -18.61
N PRO A 816 -11.62 -26.54 -19.92
CA PRO A 816 -10.60 -27.46 -20.42
C PRO A 816 -9.20 -27.06 -19.96
N VAL A 817 -8.32 -28.05 -19.81
CA VAL A 817 -6.88 -27.86 -19.67
C VAL A 817 -6.27 -27.87 -21.05
N LEU A 818 -5.50 -26.83 -21.39
CA LEU A 818 -5.04 -26.57 -22.74
C LEU A 818 -3.54 -26.30 -22.81
N HIS A 819 -2.90 -26.93 -23.79
CA HIS A 819 -1.52 -26.70 -24.14
C HIS A 819 -1.44 -25.96 -25.48
N LEU A 820 -1.53 -24.63 -25.45
CA LEU A 820 -1.56 -23.80 -26.67
C LEU A 820 -0.26 -23.86 -27.48
N LYS A 821 0.81 -24.47 -26.95
CA LYS A 821 2.04 -24.76 -27.69
C LYS A 821 1.89 -25.96 -28.64
N ASN A 822 0.91 -26.84 -28.41
CA ASN A 822 0.66 -27.97 -29.28
C ASN A 822 0.22 -27.50 -30.67
N ASP A 823 0.45 -28.31 -31.70
CA ASP A 823 -0.05 -27.99 -33.03
C ASP A 823 -1.59 -27.92 -33.03
N PRO A 824 -2.20 -27.13 -33.94
CA PRO A 824 -3.65 -26.92 -33.94
C PRO A 824 -4.48 -28.20 -34.07
N SER A 825 -3.97 -29.27 -34.68
CA SER A 825 -4.71 -30.54 -34.79
C SER A 825 -4.76 -31.25 -33.45
N THR A 826 -3.63 -31.32 -32.76
CA THR A 826 -3.55 -31.90 -31.41
C THR A 826 -4.39 -31.09 -30.41
N LEU A 827 -4.34 -29.76 -30.49
CA LEU A 827 -5.16 -28.89 -29.64
C LEU A 827 -6.67 -29.08 -29.89
N ALA A 828 -7.08 -29.31 -31.15
CA ALA A 828 -8.48 -29.61 -31.47
C ALA A 828 -8.96 -30.93 -30.85
N VAL A 829 -8.11 -31.96 -30.85
CA VAL A 829 -8.40 -33.24 -30.17
C VAL A 829 -8.51 -33.01 -28.66
N GLU A 830 -7.52 -32.33 -28.05
CA GLU A 830 -7.51 -32.00 -26.62
C GLU A 830 -8.77 -31.24 -26.18
N LEU A 831 -9.23 -30.28 -26.99
CA LEU A 831 -10.49 -29.57 -26.77
C LEU A 831 -11.69 -30.52 -26.90
N SER A 832 -11.78 -31.26 -28.01
CA SER A 832 -12.92 -32.14 -28.30
C SER A 832 -13.12 -33.18 -27.21
N GLU A 833 -12.06 -33.81 -26.72
CA GLU A 833 -12.14 -34.82 -25.65
C GLU A 833 -12.71 -34.25 -24.34
N GLN A 834 -12.47 -32.96 -24.06
CA GLN A 834 -12.87 -32.34 -22.79
C GLN A 834 -14.23 -31.63 -22.85
N ILE A 835 -14.64 -31.09 -24.00
CA ILE A 835 -15.84 -30.22 -24.08
C ILE A 835 -16.94 -30.73 -25.02
N SER A 836 -16.65 -31.63 -25.97
CA SER A 836 -17.61 -32.02 -27.02
C SER A 836 -18.96 -32.50 -26.49
N GLY A 837 -18.97 -33.29 -25.41
CA GLY A 837 -20.20 -33.77 -24.77
C GLY A 837 -21.05 -32.66 -24.14
N GLN A 838 -20.41 -31.62 -23.59
CA GLN A 838 -21.10 -30.48 -22.96
C GLN A 838 -21.69 -29.53 -24.02
N ILE A 839 -20.92 -29.22 -25.06
CA ILE A 839 -21.33 -28.26 -26.10
C ILE A 839 -22.07 -28.90 -27.28
N ARG A 840 -22.11 -30.25 -27.35
CA ARG A 840 -22.74 -31.04 -28.42
C ARG A 840 -22.25 -30.64 -29.81
N ARG A 841 -20.93 -30.65 -29.98
CA ARG A 841 -20.22 -30.39 -31.25
C ARG A 841 -19.22 -31.49 -31.54
N SER A 842 -19.10 -31.86 -32.80
CA SER A 842 -18.18 -32.88 -33.28
C SER A 842 -16.74 -32.37 -33.30
N LEU A 843 -15.77 -33.30 -33.31
CA LEU A 843 -14.35 -32.97 -33.49
C LEU A 843 -14.11 -32.16 -34.77
N SER A 844 -14.84 -32.45 -35.85
CA SER A 844 -14.70 -31.73 -37.12
C SER A 844 -15.09 -30.25 -36.97
N GLU A 845 -16.24 -29.97 -36.36
CA GLU A 845 -16.70 -28.60 -36.09
C GLU A 845 -15.75 -27.85 -35.15
N ILE A 846 -15.29 -28.50 -34.07
CA ILE A 846 -14.33 -27.93 -33.12
C ILE A 846 -13.01 -27.61 -33.82
N ARG A 847 -12.51 -28.52 -34.66
CA ARG A 847 -11.28 -28.32 -35.43
C ARG A 847 -11.43 -27.14 -36.39
N GLU A 848 -12.52 -27.09 -37.16
CA GLU A 848 -12.77 -25.99 -38.10
C GLU A 848 -12.83 -24.63 -37.39
N ALA A 849 -13.61 -24.54 -36.30
CA ALA A 849 -13.72 -23.35 -35.48
C ALA A 849 -12.37 -22.91 -34.88
N LEU A 850 -11.55 -23.87 -34.40
CA LEU A 850 -10.25 -23.57 -33.82
C LEU A 850 -9.26 -23.04 -34.87
N PHE A 851 -9.20 -23.66 -36.05
CA PHE A 851 -8.34 -23.20 -37.14
C PHE A 851 -8.74 -21.80 -37.59
N TYR A 852 -10.05 -21.54 -37.73
CA TYR A 852 -10.57 -20.22 -38.04
C TYR A 852 -10.15 -19.19 -36.97
N ALA A 853 -10.38 -19.50 -35.69
CA ALA A 853 -10.01 -18.65 -34.56
C ALA A 853 -8.52 -18.31 -34.49
N ILE A 854 -7.64 -19.32 -34.65
CA ILE A 854 -6.18 -19.12 -34.65
C ILE A 854 -5.76 -18.21 -35.81
N LYS A 855 -6.35 -18.39 -37.00
CA LYS A 855 -6.08 -17.51 -38.15
C LYS A 855 -6.47 -16.06 -37.86
N ARG A 856 -7.61 -15.83 -37.20
CA ARG A 856 -8.06 -14.48 -36.80
C ARG A 856 -7.13 -13.85 -35.77
N GLN A 857 -6.67 -14.63 -34.78
CA GLN A 857 -5.68 -14.18 -33.79
C GLN A 857 -4.34 -13.81 -34.44
N LYS A 858 -3.83 -14.62 -35.39
CA LYS A 858 -2.58 -14.34 -36.11
C LYS A 858 -2.69 -13.08 -36.97
N ALA A 859 -3.80 -12.92 -37.68
CA ALA A 859 -4.06 -11.73 -38.48
C ALA A 859 -4.11 -10.43 -37.63
N PHE A 860 -4.65 -10.50 -36.41
CA PHE A 860 -4.60 -9.36 -35.47
C PHE A 860 -3.16 -9.02 -35.06
N THR A 861 -2.38 -10.03 -34.67
CA THR A 861 -0.96 -9.84 -34.28
C THR A 861 -0.15 -9.22 -35.43
N GLU A 862 -0.35 -9.69 -36.67
CA GLU A 862 0.29 -9.15 -37.86
C GLU A 862 -0.10 -7.68 -38.13
N GLU A 863 -1.37 -7.31 -37.98
CA GLU A 863 -1.83 -5.92 -38.14
C GLU A 863 -1.17 -5.00 -37.11
N ILE A 864 -1.05 -5.45 -35.85
CA ILE A 864 -0.36 -4.69 -34.79
C ILE A 864 1.15 -4.55 -35.08
N HIS A 865 1.82 -5.63 -35.51
CA HIS A 865 3.24 -5.57 -35.89
C HIS A 865 3.48 -4.64 -37.10
N ASN A 866 2.57 -4.65 -38.10
CA ASN A 866 2.63 -3.73 -39.23
C ASN A 866 2.51 -2.28 -38.77
N ALA A 867 1.53 -1.96 -37.91
CA ALA A 867 1.39 -0.64 -37.33
C ALA A 867 2.66 -0.22 -36.56
N GLY A 868 3.27 -1.15 -35.82
CA GLY A 868 4.50 -0.90 -35.06
C GLY A 868 5.68 -0.56 -35.95
N ARG A 869 5.86 -1.28 -37.06
CA ARG A 869 6.90 -1.01 -38.05
C ARG A 869 6.77 0.39 -38.65
N GLU A 870 5.57 0.81 -39.03
CA GLU A 870 5.37 2.16 -39.57
C GLU A 870 5.67 3.24 -38.52
N ILE A 871 5.20 3.07 -37.28
CA ILE A 871 5.46 4.02 -36.19
C ILE A 871 6.96 4.15 -35.88
N LEU A 872 7.70 3.04 -35.90
CA LEU A 872 9.15 3.03 -35.66
C LEU A 872 9.93 3.62 -36.83
N LYS A 873 9.45 3.43 -38.07
CA LYS A 873 10.06 4.01 -39.27
C LYS A 873 9.91 5.53 -39.33
N GLU A 874 8.77 6.05 -38.87
CA GLU A 874 8.49 7.50 -38.81
C GLU A 874 9.05 8.19 -37.55
N HIS A 875 9.65 7.44 -36.63
CA HIS A 875 10.14 7.99 -35.36
C HIS A 875 11.44 8.78 -35.55
N ASP A 876 11.44 10.06 -35.13
CA ASP A 876 12.64 10.88 -35.04
C ASP A 876 13.63 10.32 -34.00
N PRO A 877 14.85 9.89 -34.39
CA PRO A 877 15.86 9.38 -33.47
C PRO A 877 16.36 10.39 -32.43
N ASN A 878 16.09 11.69 -32.62
CA ASN A 878 16.42 12.75 -31.66
C ASN A 878 15.30 13.01 -30.63
N GLN A 879 14.24 12.21 -30.66
CA GLN A 879 13.18 12.23 -29.66
C GLN A 879 13.17 10.90 -28.91
N PRO A 880 12.85 10.87 -27.60
CA PRO A 880 12.67 9.61 -26.89
C PRO A 880 11.36 8.92 -27.30
N LEU A 881 11.39 7.61 -27.53
CA LEU A 881 10.20 6.76 -27.66
C LEU A 881 10.20 5.69 -26.57
N ILE A 882 9.15 5.65 -25.76
CA ILE A 882 9.03 4.70 -24.66
C ILE A 882 8.32 3.44 -25.16
N ILE A 883 8.90 2.27 -24.91
CA ILE A 883 8.27 0.98 -25.13
C ILE A 883 7.78 0.45 -23.79
N VAL A 884 6.46 0.26 -23.68
CA VAL A 884 5.80 -0.20 -22.47
C VAL A 884 5.66 -1.71 -22.50
N THR A 885 6.42 -2.39 -21.65
CA THR A 885 6.44 -3.84 -21.49
C THR A 885 5.63 -4.26 -20.28
N GLY A 886 5.06 -5.45 -20.31
CA GLY A 886 4.26 -5.97 -19.21
C GLY A 886 3.43 -7.16 -19.66
N ARG A 887 2.70 -7.76 -18.73
CA ARG A 887 1.76 -8.83 -19.08
C ARG A 887 0.52 -8.21 -19.75
N PRO A 888 -0.15 -8.90 -20.69
CA PRO A 888 -1.31 -8.34 -21.39
C PRO A 888 -2.40 -7.77 -20.46
N TYR A 889 -2.65 -8.43 -19.32
CA TYR A 889 -3.59 -7.94 -18.32
C TYR A 889 -3.11 -6.71 -17.53
N ASN A 890 -1.81 -6.41 -17.51
CA ASN A 890 -1.29 -5.13 -17.00
C ASN A 890 -1.31 -4.06 -18.07
N LEU A 891 -1.27 -4.41 -19.36
CA LEU A 891 -1.17 -3.43 -20.43
C LEU A 891 -2.54 -2.93 -20.88
N TYR A 892 -3.57 -3.79 -20.86
CA TYR A 892 -4.84 -3.52 -21.54
C TYR A 892 -6.06 -3.45 -20.62
N ASP A 893 -5.89 -3.71 -19.32
CA ASP A 893 -6.92 -3.40 -18.33
C ASP A 893 -6.65 -2.01 -17.74
N GLU A 894 -7.51 -1.05 -18.09
CA GLU A 894 -7.36 0.34 -17.66
C GLU A 894 -7.44 0.54 -16.14
N ARG A 895 -8.15 -0.33 -15.41
CA ARG A 895 -8.24 -0.27 -13.95
C ARG A 895 -6.98 -0.81 -13.29
N LEU A 896 -6.39 -1.86 -13.86
CA LEU A 896 -5.13 -2.43 -13.39
C LEU A 896 -3.94 -1.50 -13.69
N ASN A 897 -3.97 -0.79 -14.81
CA ASN A 897 -2.85 0.03 -15.28
C ASN A 897 -3.01 1.54 -15.01
N LEU A 898 -4.11 1.94 -14.37
CA LEU A 898 -4.43 3.34 -14.05
C LEU A 898 -4.43 4.25 -15.29
N ARG A 899 -4.88 3.73 -16.44
CA ARG A 899 -4.92 4.40 -17.75
C ARG A 899 -3.56 4.93 -18.21
N ILE A 900 -2.51 4.14 -18.04
CA ILE A 900 -1.13 4.53 -18.31
C ILE A 900 -0.90 5.15 -19.70
N GLY A 901 -1.51 4.58 -20.75
CA GLY A 901 -1.39 5.11 -22.13
C GLY A 901 -1.94 6.52 -22.28
N GLN A 902 -3.09 6.79 -21.64
CA GLN A 902 -3.66 8.13 -21.61
C GLN A 902 -2.77 9.10 -20.83
N ASN A 903 -2.20 8.66 -19.72
CA ASN A 903 -1.36 9.49 -18.87
C ASN A 903 -0.03 9.86 -19.54
N LEU A 904 0.63 8.92 -20.21
CA LEU A 904 1.84 9.17 -21.01
C LEU A 904 1.57 10.17 -22.15
N SER A 905 0.48 9.97 -22.89
CA SER A 905 0.02 10.89 -23.94
C SER A 905 -0.20 12.32 -23.41
N LYS A 906 -0.84 12.47 -22.25
CA LYS A 906 -1.12 13.77 -21.62
C LYS A 906 0.15 14.56 -21.27
N ILE A 907 1.20 13.88 -20.82
CA ILE A 907 2.47 14.53 -20.43
C ILE A 907 3.44 14.70 -21.61
N GLY A 908 2.99 14.41 -22.82
CA GLY A 908 3.78 14.58 -24.05
C GLY A 908 4.81 13.49 -24.28
N ILE A 909 4.58 12.26 -23.79
CA ILE A 909 5.44 11.11 -24.05
C ILE A 909 4.83 10.25 -25.14
N LYS A 910 5.59 9.99 -26.21
CA LYS A 910 5.27 8.97 -27.21
C LYS A 910 5.56 7.59 -26.61
N ALA A 911 4.54 6.76 -26.43
CA ALA A 911 4.67 5.47 -25.76
C ALA A 911 3.93 4.33 -26.48
N LEU A 912 4.66 3.26 -26.82
CA LEU A 912 4.16 2.13 -27.60
C LEU A 912 4.06 0.86 -26.73
N PRO A 913 2.91 0.16 -26.68
CA PRO A 913 2.83 -1.16 -26.04
C PRO A 913 3.75 -2.19 -26.72
N MET A 914 4.31 -3.12 -25.94
CA MET A 914 5.24 -4.13 -26.48
C MET A 914 4.67 -5.03 -27.58
N ASP A 915 3.34 -5.18 -27.67
CA ASP A 915 2.68 -5.97 -28.72
C ASP A 915 2.96 -5.41 -30.14
N TYR A 916 3.32 -4.13 -30.28
CA TYR A 916 3.73 -3.54 -31.56
C TYR A 916 5.13 -3.98 -32.02
N ILE A 917 5.94 -4.56 -31.13
CA ILE A 917 7.32 -4.92 -31.40
C ILE A 917 7.42 -6.39 -31.77
N ASP A 918 7.79 -6.64 -33.02
CA ASP A 918 8.11 -8.00 -33.48
C ASP A 918 9.49 -8.41 -32.94
N VAL A 919 9.48 -9.30 -31.95
CA VAL A 919 10.68 -9.80 -31.27
C VAL A 919 11.10 -11.19 -31.71
N SER A 920 10.50 -11.72 -32.78
CA SER A 920 10.77 -13.08 -33.29
C SER A 920 12.24 -13.32 -33.66
N GLY A 921 12.95 -12.28 -34.14
CA GLY A 921 14.36 -12.36 -34.53
C GLY A 921 15.38 -12.01 -33.44
N ILE A 922 14.95 -11.69 -32.22
CA ILE A 922 15.87 -11.35 -31.12
C ILE A 922 16.28 -12.62 -30.41
N ASP A 923 17.56 -12.83 -30.08
CA ASP A 923 18.03 -14.03 -29.36
C ASP A 923 17.78 -13.98 -27.84
N LEU A 924 17.60 -15.15 -27.19
CA LEU A 924 17.40 -15.30 -25.74
C LEU A 924 18.17 -16.50 -25.16
N THR A 925 19.24 -16.96 -25.83
CA THR A 925 20.04 -18.11 -25.36
C THR A 925 20.79 -17.86 -24.06
N ASP A 926 20.98 -16.59 -23.66
CA ASP A 926 21.51 -16.15 -22.38
C ASP A 926 20.54 -16.37 -21.19
N PHE A 927 19.26 -16.65 -21.45
CA PHE A 927 18.27 -17.04 -20.44
C PHE A 927 17.65 -18.42 -20.75
N PRO A 928 18.45 -19.51 -20.82
CA PRO A 928 17.99 -20.82 -21.31
C PRO A 928 16.92 -21.46 -20.41
N ASN A 929 16.85 -21.02 -19.15
CA ASN A 929 15.89 -21.50 -18.15
C ASN A 929 14.73 -20.53 -17.92
N MET A 930 14.48 -19.58 -18.85
CA MET A 930 13.30 -18.72 -18.74
C MET A 930 12.04 -19.56 -18.85
N TYR A 931 11.39 -19.76 -17.70
CA TYR A 931 10.24 -20.65 -17.58
C TYR A 931 8.97 -20.06 -18.22
N TRP A 932 8.77 -18.75 -18.07
CA TRP A 932 7.54 -18.08 -18.47
C TRP A 932 7.61 -17.54 -19.90
N GLY A 933 6.65 -17.91 -20.76
CA GLY A 933 6.63 -17.44 -22.15
C GLY A 933 6.46 -15.92 -22.28
N GLN A 934 5.63 -15.31 -21.43
CA GLN A 934 5.53 -13.85 -21.35
C GLN A 934 6.82 -13.20 -20.82
N GLY A 935 7.55 -13.89 -19.93
CA GLY A 935 8.87 -13.45 -19.47
C GLY A 935 9.87 -13.41 -20.61
N SER A 936 9.90 -14.44 -21.47
CA SER A 936 10.72 -14.45 -22.69
C SER A 936 10.42 -13.27 -23.59
N ARG A 937 9.13 -12.99 -23.88
CA ARG A 937 8.72 -11.84 -24.72
C ARG A 937 9.15 -10.50 -24.11
N ILE A 938 8.98 -10.32 -22.79
CA ILE A 938 9.41 -9.11 -22.07
C ILE A 938 10.92 -8.90 -22.21
N LEU A 939 11.73 -9.95 -22.01
CA LEU A 939 13.19 -9.85 -22.08
C LEU A 939 13.70 -9.65 -23.51
N ARG A 940 13.11 -10.29 -24.52
CA ARG A 940 13.44 -10.01 -25.94
C ARG A 940 13.10 -8.56 -26.30
N THR A 941 11.98 -8.04 -25.81
CA THR A 941 11.62 -6.63 -25.99
C THR A 941 12.63 -5.71 -25.28
N ALA A 942 13.06 -6.06 -24.06
CA ALA A 942 14.10 -5.31 -23.35
C ALA A 942 15.43 -5.28 -24.13
N LYS A 943 15.84 -6.39 -24.74
CA LYS A 943 17.02 -6.44 -25.62
C LYS A 943 16.86 -5.55 -26.85
N TYR A 944 15.69 -5.58 -27.49
CA TYR A 944 15.38 -4.70 -28.62
C TYR A 944 15.48 -3.22 -28.21
N ILE A 945 14.89 -2.84 -27.07
CA ILE A 945 15.00 -1.49 -26.51
C ILE A 945 16.45 -1.14 -26.23
N LYS A 946 17.23 -2.03 -25.60
CA LYS A 946 18.64 -1.80 -25.27
C LYS A 946 19.47 -1.52 -26.53
N ALA A 947 19.21 -2.24 -27.62
CA ALA A 947 19.95 -2.13 -28.88
C ALA A 947 19.71 -0.80 -29.62
N THR A 948 18.56 -0.15 -29.44
CA THR A 948 18.20 1.07 -30.19
C THR A 948 18.31 2.33 -29.33
N PRO A 949 19.27 3.26 -29.56
CA PRO A 949 19.56 4.37 -28.67
C PRO A 949 18.38 5.26 -28.26
N SER A 950 17.46 5.56 -29.18
CA SER A 950 16.31 6.44 -28.93
C SER A 950 15.13 5.77 -28.20
N LEU A 951 15.17 4.43 -28.04
CA LEU A 951 14.12 3.69 -27.36
C LEU A 951 14.41 3.53 -25.87
N PHE A 952 13.40 3.74 -25.03
CA PHE A 952 13.50 3.60 -23.58
C PHE A 952 12.44 2.66 -23.03
N GLY A 953 12.72 2.00 -21.90
CA GLY A 953 11.87 0.93 -21.38
C GLY A 953 11.04 1.34 -20.18
N LEU A 954 9.72 1.13 -20.25
CA LEU A 954 8.83 1.21 -19.09
C LEU A 954 8.18 -0.16 -18.87
N HIS A 955 8.37 -0.77 -17.71
CA HIS A 955 7.87 -2.10 -17.39
C HIS A 955 6.76 -2.06 -16.33
N LEU A 956 5.60 -2.65 -16.62
CA LEU A 956 4.46 -2.75 -15.72
C LEU A 956 4.38 -4.12 -15.05
N THR A 957 4.34 -4.12 -13.73
CA THR A 957 4.22 -5.30 -12.86
C THR A 957 3.19 -5.04 -11.76
N ASN A 958 2.86 -6.06 -10.96
CA ASN A 958 1.98 -5.90 -9.79
C ASN A 958 2.66 -6.34 -8.51
N PHE A 959 2.27 -5.71 -7.42
CA PHE A 959 2.58 -6.19 -6.09
C PHE A 959 2.08 -7.64 -5.90
N SER A 960 2.82 -8.43 -5.11
CA SER A 960 2.57 -9.88 -4.93
C SER A 960 2.71 -10.72 -6.21
N CYS A 961 3.29 -10.21 -7.30
CA CYS A 961 3.57 -11.02 -8.49
C CYS A 961 4.88 -11.81 -8.33
N GLY A 962 4.77 -13.09 -7.95
CA GLY A 962 5.93 -13.96 -7.74
C GLY A 962 6.72 -14.28 -9.01
N ALA A 963 6.11 -14.27 -10.20
CA ALA A 963 6.86 -14.49 -11.45
C ALA A 963 7.66 -13.24 -11.84
N ASP A 964 7.04 -12.06 -11.75
CA ASP A 964 7.68 -10.82 -12.18
C ASP A 964 8.78 -10.38 -11.21
N SER A 965 8.74 -10.79 -9.94
CA SER A 965 9.88 -10.58 -9.03
C SER A 965 11.19 -11.16 -9.56
N PHE A 966 11.16 -12.25 -10.34
CA PHE A 966 12.34 -12.77 -11.04
C PHE A 966 12.61 -12.01 -12.35
N VAL A 967 11.57 -11.80 -13.18
CA VAL A 967 11.70 -11.14 -14.49
C VAL A 967 12.27 -9.73 -14.36
N GLU A 968 11.88 -8.98 -13.32
CA GLU A 968 12.41 -7.63 -13.06
C GLU A 968 13.93 -7.60 -12.86
N HIS A 969 14.51 -8.63 -12.24
CA HIS A 969 15.96 -8.70 -12.07
C HIS A 969 16.67 -8.91 -13.41
N PHE A 970 16.12 -9.79 -14.26
CA PHE A 970 16.63 -10.01 -15.61
C PHE A 970 16.42 -8.79 -16.51
N TYR A 971 15.26 -8.12 -16.40
CA TYR A 971 14.97 -6.89 -17.13
C TYR A 971 16.01 -5.80 -16.81
N ARG A 972 16.27 -5.55 -15.51
CA ARG A 972 17.32 -4.60 -15.09
C ARG A 972 18.70 -5.02 -15.59
N HIS A 973 19.00 -6.32 -15.56
CA HIS A 973 20.27 -6.84 -16.07
C HIS A 973 20.44 -6.56 -17.57
N VAL A 974 19.41 -6.79 -18.39
CA VAL A 974 19.42 -6.51 -19.83
C VAL A 974 19.54 -5.01 -20.11
N MET A 975 18.78 -4.18 -19.39
CA MET A 975 18.80 -2.73 -19.58
C MET A 975 20.14 -2.10 -19.15
N GLY A 976 20.81 -2.66 -18.13
CA GLY A 976 22.09 -2.15 -17.61
C GLY A 976 21.99 -0.68 -17.22
N GLU A 977 22.94 0.15 -17.68
CA GLU A 977 22.93 1.60 -17.43
C GLU A 977 21.91 2.39 -18.27
N LYS A 978 21.17 1.74 -19.17
CA LYS A 978 20.18 2.45 -19.99
C LYS A 978 18.96 2.77 -19.12
N PRO A 979 18.52 4.04 -19.05
CA PRO A 979 17.39 4.41 -18.20
C PRO A 979 16.13 3.59 -18.51
N SER A 980 15.58 2.96 -17.48
CA SER A 980 14.32 2.23 -17.56
C SER A 980 13.50 2.42 -16.29
N LEU A 981 12.19 2.48 -16.44
CA LEU A 981 11.26 2.64 -15.31
C LEU A 981 10.51 1.34 -15.09
N ILE A 982 10.48 0.84 -13.85
CA ILE A 982 9.59 -0.27 -13.46
C ILE A 982 8.49 0.31 -12.58
N LEU A 983 7.25 0.19 -13.02
CA LEU A 983 6.06 0.58 -12.27
C LEU A 983 5.38 -0.68 -11.72
N GLU A 984 5.38 -0.79 -10.40
CA GLU A 984 4.62 -1.80 -9.66
C GLU A 984 3.29 -1.20 -9.22
N LEU A 985 2.19 -1.84 -9.65
CA LEU A 985 0.82 -1.42 -9.38
C LEU A 985 0.14 -2.38 -8.40
N ASP A 986 -0.94 -1.94 -7.75
CA ASP A 986 -1.72 -2.77 -6.82
C ASP A 986 -3.20 -2.32 -6.81
N GLU A 987 -3.98 -2.75 -5.83
CA GLU A 987 -5.41 -2.44 -5.62
C GLU A 987 -5.73 -0.93 -5.56
N HIS A 988 -4.74 -0.07 -5.29
CA HIS A 988 -4.94 1.37 -5.11
C HIS A 988 -5.48 2.06 -6.38
N SER A 989 -6.28 3.11 -6.19
CA SER A 989 -6.84 3.93 -7.28
C SER A 989 -6.13 5.28 -7.46
N ALA A 990 -5.07 5.54 -6.68
CA ALA A 990 -4.35 6.81 -6.72
C ALA A 990 -3.33 6.89 -7.87
N VAL A 991 -3.53 7.86 -8.78
CA VAL A 991 -2.71 8.08 -9.99
C VAL A 991 -1.49 8.97 -9.72
N ALA A 992 -1.56 9.89 -8.75
CA ALA A 992 -0.55 10.91 -8.49
C ALA A 992 0.88 10.37 -8.27
N GLY A 993 1.02 9.24 -7.56
CA GLY A 993 2.31 8.59 -7.34
C GLY A 993 2.92 8.05 -8.63
N VAL A 994 2.09 7.49 -9.51
CA VAL A 994 2.49 7.04 -10.85
C VAL A 994 2.89 8.24 -11.71
N MET A 995 2.10 9.31 -11.73
CA MET A 995 2.39 10.52 -12.53
C MET A 995 3.73 11.14 -12.18
N THR A 996 4.05 11.24 -10.90
CA THR A 996 5.34 11.79 -10.46
C THR A 996 6.52 10.96 -10.98
N ARG A 997 6.40 9.62 -11.02
CA ARG A 997 7.42 8.75 -11.61
C ARG A 997 7.51 8.91 -13.12
N LEU A 998 6.38 9.08 -13.82
CA LEU A 998 6.37 9.28 -15.27
C LEU A 998 7.02 10.61 -15.67
N GLU A 999 6.73 11.69 -14.95
CA GLU A 999 7.31 13.02 -15.18
C GLU A 999 8.82 13.02 -14.91
N ALA A 1000 9.25 12.43 -13.79
CA ALA A 1000 10.68 12.28 -13.52
C ALA A 1000 11.38 11.42 -14.58
N TYR A 1001 10.74 10.33 -15.02
CA TYR A 1001 11.29 9.48 -16.07
C TYR A 1001 11.38 10.19 -17.42
N LYS A 1002 10.39 11.02 -17.77
CA LYS A 1002 10.44 11.90 -18.94
C LYS A 1002 11.70 12.76 -18.95
N ASN A 1003 11.95 13.47 -17.84
CA ASN A 1003 13.09 14.35 -17.72
C ASN A 1003 14.41 13.58 -17.85
N VAL A 1004 14.50 12.38 -17.26
CA VAL A 1004 15.67 11.50 -17.40
C VAL A 1004 15.91 11.12 -18.86
N VAL A 1005 14.89 10.65 -19.59
CA VAL A 1005 15.08 10.20 -20.98
C VAL A 1005 15.39 11.36 -21.92
N GLU A 1006 14.78 12.53 -21.74
CA GLU A 1006 15.07 13.74 -22.51
C GLU A 1006 16.52 14.21 -22.30
N ASN A 1007 17.01 14.19 -21.04
CA ASN A 1007 18.40 14.54 -20.73
C ASN A 1007 19.40 13.56 -21.39
N VAL A 1008 19.08 12.26 -21.42
CA VAL A 1008 19.94 11.26 -22.06
C VAL A 1008 19.98 11.46 -23.58
N ILE A 1009 18.85 11.74 -24.22
CA ILE A 1009 18.78 12.05 -25.66
C ILE A 1009 19.59 13.30 -26.00
N ALA A 1010 19.40 14.40 -25.27
CA ALA A 1010 20.14 15.64 -25.49
C ALA A 1010 21.67 15.44 -25.40
N LYS A 1011 22.12 14.56 -24.51
CA LYS A 1011 23.53 14.15 -24.38
C LYS A 1011 24.04 13.34 -25.58
N LEU A 1012 23.21 12.47 -26.15
CA LEU A 1012 23.57 11.71 -27.34
C LEU A 1012 23.71 12.64 -28.55
N SER A 1013 22.77 13.56 -28.76
CA SER A 1013 22.80 14.54 -29.87
C SER A 1013 24.03 15.46 -29.78
N SER A 1014 24.34 16.01 -28.60
CA SER A 1014 25.52 16.87 -28.41
C SER A 1014 26.88 16.15 -28.59
N ARG A 1015 26.96 14.85 -28.30
CA ARG A 1015 28.16 14.03 -28.57
C ARG A 1015 28.36 13.80 -30.06
N VAL A 1016 27.28 13.58 -30.81
CA VAL A 1016 27.33 13.39 -32.27
C VAL A 1016 27.79 14.68 -32.95
N GLU A 1017 27.25 15.84 -32.56
CA GLU A 1017 27.68 17.14 -33.08
C GLU A 1017 29.16 17.45 -32.79
N LYS A 1018 29.64 17.15 -31.57
CA LYS A 1018 31.07 17.32 -31.24
C LYS A 1018 31.97 16.40 -32.07
N ARG A 1019 31.53 15.17 -32.37
CA ARG A 1019 32.30 14.24 -33.22
C ARG A 1019 32.35 14.72 -34.68
N LEU A 1020 31.24 15.24 -35.21
CA LEU A 1020 31.20 15.81 -36.56
C LEU A 1020 32.08 17.05 -36.70
N LYS A 1021 32.16 17.91 -35.68
CA LYS A 1021 33.07 19.08 -35.63
C LYS A 1021 34.56 18.76 -35.44
N ILE A 1022 34.91 17.51 -35.13
CA ILE A 1022 36.31 17.06 -35.00
C ILE A 1022 36.78 16.34 -36.29
N VAL A 1023 35.82 15.93 -37.14
CA VAL A 1023 36.08 15.25 -38.42
C VAL A 1023 35.95 16.22 -39.62
N MET A 1024 35.32 17.37 -39.41
CA MET A 1024 35.47 18.59 -40.23
C MET A 1024 36.61 19.44 -39.68
#